data_AF-A0A0D6Q947-F1
#
_entry.id   AF-A0A0D6Q947-F1
#
_cell.length_a   1.000
_cell.length_b   1.000
_cell.length_c   1.000
_cell.angle_alpha   90.00
_cell.angle_beta   90.00
_cell.angle_gamma   90.00
#
_symmetry.space_group_name_H-M   'P 1'
#
loop_
_entity.id
_entity.type
_entity.pdbx_description
1 polymer ?
#
loop_
_entity_poly.entity_id
_entity_poly.type
_entity_poly.pdbx_seq_one_letter_code
_entity_poly.pdbx_strand_id
1 'polypeptide(L)'
;MSNHTPILRTLLLGATIIAGTAGVSALAQVPPADQPPGNGNATVSPGTPTPPQDAFSPPSPNAPQAPGVNAANIPDGPPAEPSEATPMVEQVTANPAHDDWPGYGRDDRATRYSPLDQITPSNVGHLKRAFIYHTGSKPAPGQVNKWAAETTPIKVGDGLYMCSAMNDMMRIDPATGKEVWHFHANEKYDSIPYTAACKAVVYYTSSTVPEGEHCHHRILEATLDERLIEVDSEDGKVCEGFGWHGMVNLMKGMGESVPGFVAETAPPPIVNGAIITNQEVLDGQRRWAPSGVIRGYDAETGRFLWAWDVNRPHEHGEPKEGEHYSRGTPNSWAAMIGDNALGLVYVPTGNSAADYYSAMRSPEENKVSSAVVAIDVKTGEPRWVFQTVHKDVWDYDIGSQPTLMDFTKPDGSSVPALIMPTKRGQTFVLDRRTGEPVLPVEERPAPSPGMVPGDTRAPTQPWSVGMPRLGFAPLKEADMWGMSPIDQLYCRLKYRRAHYVGEFTPPSIDKPWLEYPGYNGGSDWGSVAYDEKTGILIANWNNTPMYDQLVSRKKADKLGLMPVDDPNYKPGGGGAEGAGAMAETPYGIVVSPFWDEYTGMMCNRPPYGMITAIDMHTQKVLWQHPLGSARANGPFGLPTHLPLTIGTPNNGGPVITAGGLIFVAATTDNMIHAFDIHTGREVWNDVLPGGGQATPMTYEYKGKQYVAIMAGGHHFMMTPVTDDLVVYALDNVN
;
A
#
# COMPACT_ATOMS: atom_id res chain seq x y z
N MET A 1 -46.53 24.73 -31.29
CA MET A 1 -46.80 24.23 -32.67
C MET A 1 -45.93 22.98 -32.81
N SER A 2 -46.49 21.76 -32.79
CA SER A 2 -47.02 21.01 -33.97
C SER A 2 -45.93 20.76 -35.02
N ASN A 3 -45.62 19.56 -35.58
CA ASN A 3 -46.06 18.15 -35.43
C ASN A 3 -45.03 17.27 -36.24
N HIS A 4 -44.94 15.92 -36.26
CA HIS A 4 -45.70 14.77 -35.71
C HIS A 4 -44.78 13.51 -35.66
N THR A 5 -45.15 12.47 -34.88
CA THR A 5 -44.67 11.06 -34.96
C THR A 5 -45.64 10.21 -35.83
N PRO A 6 -45.60 8.85 -35.87
CA PRO A 6 -44.51 7.88 -36.14
C PRO A 6 -44.91 6.87 -37.26
N ILE A 7 -44.06 5.89 -37.63
CA ILE A 7 -44.54 4.59 -38.19
C ILE A 7 -43.77 3.41 -37.58
N LEU A 8 -44.54 2.41 -37.14
CA LEU A 8 -44.14 1.10 -36.65
C LEU A 8 -44.57 0.03 -37.67
N ARG A 9 -43.79 -1.02 -37.93
CA ARG A 9 -44.28 -2.27 -38.54
C ARG A 9 -43.59 -3.52 -37.99
N THR A 10 -44.39 -4.57 -37.85
CA THR A 10 -44.09 -5.91 -37.29
C THR A 10 -44.27 -6.97 -38.40
N LEU A 11 -44.10 -8.27 -38.05
CA LEU A 11 -44.27 -9.52 -38.84
C LEU A 11 -42.99 -10.07 -39.53
N LEU A 12 -42.73 -11.38 -39.58
CA LEU A 12 -43.19 -12.54 -38.77
C LEU A 12 -42.27 -13.77 -39.02
N LEU A 13 -42.27 -14.74 -38.09
CA LEU A 13 -41.96 -16.19 -38.19
C LEU A 13 -41.02 -16.77 -39.29
N GLY A 14 -40.10 -17.63 -38.85
CA GLY A 14 -39.45 -18.65 -39.68
C GLY A 14 -38.58 -19.60 -38.86
N ALA A 15 -39.10 -20.78 -38.47
CA ALA A 15 -38.37 -21.80 -37.73
C ALA A 15 -38.16 -23.05 -38.57
N THR A 16 -36.94 -23.62 -38.54
CA THR A 16 -36.65 -24.93 -39.14
C THR A 16 -35.73 -25.73 -38.22
N ILE A 17 -36.19 -26.91 -37.83
CA ILE A 17 -35.41 -27.92 -37.10
C ILE A 17 -34.95 -28.99 -38.10
N ILE A 18 -33.68 -29.40 -38.03
CA ILE A 18 -33.20 -30.68 -38.58
C ILE A 18 -32.32 -31.35 -37.53
N ALA A 19 -32.53 -32.65 -37.32
CA ALA A 19 -31.76 -33.51 -36.43
C ALA A 19 -31.19 -34.73 -37.20
N GLY A 20 -30.08 -35.29 -36.72
CA GLY A 20 -29.40 -36.46 -37.30
C GLY A 20 -27.96 -36.58 -36.78
N THR A 21 -27.72 -37.16 -35.60
CA THR A 21 -27.47 -38.61 -35.31
C THR A 21 -26.03 -39.11 -35.56
N ALA A 22 -25.33 -39.32 -34.43
CA ALA A 22 -24.46 -40.45 -34.06
C ALA A 22 -23.27 -40.90 -34.95
N GLY A 23 -22.09 -41.02 -34.30
CA GLY A 23 -20.92 -41.80 -34.71
C GLY A 23 -20.00 -42.04 -33.49
N VAL A 24 -19.45 -43.24 -33.32
CA VAL A 24 -18.79 -43.73 -32.08
C VAL A 24 -17.44 -44.40 -32.40
N SER A 25 -16.56 -44.54 -31.40
CA SER A 25 -15.29 -45.33 -31.34
C SER A 25 -14.03 -44.58 -31.80
N ALA A 26 -12.81 -44.86 -31.32
CA ALA A 26 -12.28 -45.84 -30.35
C ALA A 26 -11.14 -45.16 -29.53
N LEU A 27 -10.93 -45.40 -28.23
CA LEU A 27 -10.28 -46.56 -27.59
C LEU A 27 -8.90 -46.97 -28.18
N ALA A 28 -7.84 -46.62 -27.45
CA ALA A 28 -6.58 -47.37 -27.35
C ALA A 28 -6.03 -47.23 -25.92
N GLN A 29 -5.41 -48.28 -25.38
CA GLN A 29 -5.08 -48.45 -23.95
C GLN A 29 -3.89 -49.43 -23.81
N VAL A 30 -3.23 -49.53 -22.64
CA VAL A 30 -2.36 -50.65 -22.15
C VAL A 30 -0.88 -50.65 -22.66
N PRO A 31 0.18 -50.96 -21.83
CA PRO A 31 0.38 -50.92 -20.36
C PRO A 31 1.85 -50.50 -19.93
N PRO A 32 2.40 -50.81 -18.71
CA PRO A 32 3.64 -50.20 -18.17
C PRO A 32 4.86 -51.14 -17.94
N ALA A 33 6.02 -50.54 -17.59
CA ALA A 33 7.16 -51.09 -16.82
C ALA A 33 8.15 -49.92 -16.54
N ASP A 34 8.51 -49.54 -15.31
CA ASP A 34 9.39 -50.17 -14.29
C ASP A 34 10.91 -49.89 -14.43
N GLN A 35 11.52 -49.47 -13.30
CA GLN A 35 12.96 -49.26 -12.98
C GLN A 35 13.70 -47.94 -13.39
N PRO A 36 14.34 -47.24 -12.42
CA PRO A 36 15.38 -46.19 -12.62
C PRO A 36 16.80 -46.75 -12.34
N PRO A 37 17.90 -45.95 -12.24
CA PRO A 37 18.23 -44.63 -12.79
C PRO A 37 19.51 -44.66 -13.67
N GLY A 38 19.95 -43.50 -14.20
CA GLY A 38 21.28 -43.36 -14.80
C GLY A 38 21.81 -41.93 -14.83
N ASN A 39 22.89 -41.65 -14.09
CA ASN A 39 23.60 -40.37 -14.16
C ASN A 39 24.36 -40.26 -15.50
N GLY A 40 24.23 -39.13 -16.20
CA GLY A 40 24.96 -38.87 -17.43
C GLY A 40 25.07 -37.39 -17.75
N ASN A 41 26.26 -36.82 -17.57
CA ASN A 41 26.61 -35.52 -18.12
C ASN A 41 26.50 -35.57 -19.65
N ALA A 42 25.72 -34.67 -20.25
CA ALA A 42 25.67 -34.48 -21.70
C ALA A 42 25.79 -32.99 -22.03
N THR A 43 26.83 -32.64 -22.78
CA THR A 43 27.05 -31.29 -23.32
C THR A 43 25.97 -30.92 -24.32
N VAL A 44 25.32 -29.78 -24.13
CA VAL A 44 24.24 -29.29 -25.00
C VAL A 44 24.81 -28.74 -26.31
N SER A 45 24.34 -29.29 -27.44
CA SER A 45 24.48 -28.63 -28.75
C SER A 45 23.28 -27.69 -28.99
N PRO A 46 23.49 -26.51 -29.58
CA PRO A 46 22.39 -25.59 -29.88
C PRO A 46 21.53 -26.11 -31.04
N GLY A 47 20.21 -26.19 -30.87
CA GLY A 47 19.28 -26.50 -31.97
C GLY A 47 18.10 -27.43 -31.66
N THR A 48 17.90 -27.88 -30.41
CA THR A 48 16.68 -28.62 -30.05
C THR A 48 15.57 -27.64 -29.66
N PRO A 49 14.34 -27.75 -30.19
CA PRO A 49 13.21 -26.96 -29.70
C PRO A 49 12.99 -27.28 -28.21
N THR A 50 12.92 -26.25 -27.37
CA THR A 50 12.49 -26.39 -25.98
C THR A 50 11.15 -27.11 -25.95
N PRO A 51 10.93 -28.12 -25.08
CA PRO A 51 9.57 -28.64 -24.87
C PRO A 51 8.66 -27.46 -24.50
N PRO A 52 7.38 -27.47 -24.89
CA PRO A 52 6.46 -26.41 -24.48
C PRO A 52 6.51 -26.32 -22.96
N GLN A 53 6.86 -25.13 -22.43
CA GLN A 53 6.68 -24.84 -21.02
C GLN A 53 5.24 -25.20 -20.65
N ASP A 54 5.05 -25.82 -19.49
CA ASP A 54 3.70 -25.92 -18.93
C ASP A 54 3.15 -24.49 -18.84
N ALA A 55 1.87 -24.29 -19.14
CA ALA A 55 1.24 -22.96 -19.23
C ALA A 55 1.23 -22.19 -17.89
N PHE A 56 1.76 -22.82 -16.84
CA PHE A 56 1.89 -22.37 -15.47
C PHE A 56 3.37 -22.30 -14.99
N SER A 57 4.35 -22.55 -15.88
CA SER A 57 5.78 -22.43 -15.57
C SER A 57 6.24 -20.97 -15.51
N PRO A 58 7.27 -20.64 -14.71
CA PRO A 58 7.88 -19.31 -14.73
C PRO A 58 8.52 -19.00 -16.10
N PRO A 59 8.66 -17.70 -16.44
CA PRO A 59 9.44 -17.28 -17.60
C PRO A 59 10.89 -17.78 -17.49
N SER A 60 11.58 -17.84 -18.63
CA SER A 60 13.00 -18.23 -18.66
C SER A 60 13.83 -17.25 -17.83
N PRO A 61 14.76 -17.72 -16.97
CA PRO A 61 15.68 -16.81 -16.26
C PRO A 61 16.55 -15.95 -17.20
N ASN A 62 16.71 -16.40 -18.44
CA ASN A 62 17.44 -15.70 -19.50
C ASN A 62 16.55 -14.83 -20.40
N ALA A 63 15.30 -14.55 -20.00
CA ALA A 63 14.44 -13.62 -20.73
C ALA A 63 15.02 -12.20 -20.64
N PRO A 64 15.30 -11.53 -21.79
CA PRO A 64 15.87 -10.19 -21.78
C PRO A 64 14.84 -9.19 -21.26
N GLN A 65 15.30 -8.15 -20.54
CA GLN A 65 14.43 -7.05 -20.13
C GLN A 65 13.76 -6.40 -21.35
N ALA A 66 12.48 -6.07 -21.24
CA ALA A 66 11.79 -5.34 -22.30
C ALA A 66 12.40 -3.93 -22.46
N PRO A 67 12.42 -3.35 -23.67
CA PRO A 67 12.96 -2.01 -23.89
C PRO A 67 12.26 -0.95 -23.02
N GLY A 68 13.05 -0.14 -22.30
CA GLY A 68 12.53 0.92 -21.43
C GLY A 68 12.25 0.52 -19.98
N VAL A 69 12.53 -0.74 -19.61
CA VAL A 69 12.34 -1.31 -18.25
C VAL A 69 13.51 -1.03 -17.31
N ASN A 70 14.70 -0.68 -17.83
CA ASN A 70 15.77 -0.16 -16.98
C ASN A 70 15.45 1.30 -16.64
N ALA A 71 15.35 1.55 -15.34
CA ALA A 71 15.04 2.80 -14.66
C ALA A 71 15.45 4.08 -15.42
N ALA A 72 16.72 4.18 -15.84
CA ALA A 72 17.10 5.20 -16.84
C ALA A 72 18.19 4.74 -17.84
N ASN A 73 18.30 3.43 -18.10
CA ASN A 73 19.47 2.80 -18.74
C ASN A 73 20.79 3.10 -18.01
N ILE A 74 20.72 3.16 -16.68
CA ILE A 74 21.86 3.45 -15.80
C ILE A 74 22.76 2.21 -15.73
N PRO A 75 24.10 2.37 -15.77
CA PRO A 75 25.04 1.27 -15.51
C PRO A 75 24.98 0.79 -14.06
N ASP A 76 25.03 -0.51 -13.86
CA ASP A 76 25.10 -1.10 -12.53
C ASP A 76 26.46 -0.82 -11.86
N GLY A 77 26.43 -0.34 -10.61
CA GLY A 77 27.63 -0.19 -9.79
C GLY A 77 28.19 -1.54 -9.30
N PRO A 78 29.49 -1.60 -8.94
CA PRO A 78 30.07 -2.75 -8.27
C PRO A 78 29.52 -2.86 -6.83
N PRO A 79 29.16 -4.06 -6.35
CA PRO A 79 28.64 -4.24 -4.99
C PRO A 79 29.68 -3.88 -3.92
N ALA A 80 29.21 -3.66 -2.69
CA ALA A 80 30.03 -3.56 -1.48
C ALA A 80 29.95 -4.84 -0.66
N GLU A 81 31.04 -5.17 0.03
CA GLU A 81 30.95 -6.06 1.18
C GLU A 81 30.25 -5.30 2.33
N PRO A 82 29.34 -5.90 3.12
CA PRO A 82 28.68 -5.22 4.23
C PRO A 82 29.64 -4.61 5.28
N SER A 83 30.87 -5.11 5.37
CA SER A 83 31.93 -4.54 6.21
C SER A 83 32.53 -3.22 5.68
N GLU A 84 32.25 -2.85 4.44
CA GLU A 84 32.63 -1.57 3.82
C GLU A 84 31.56 -0.48 4.00
N ALA A 85 30.40 -0.82 4.59
CA ALA A 85 29.35 0.15 4.92
C ALA A 85 29.90 1.24 5.85
N THR A 86 29.54 2.49 5.56
CA THR A 86 30.18 3.65 6.17
C THR A 86 29.76 3.82 7.64
N PRO A 87 30.68 4.15 8.57
CA PRO A 87 30.31 4.48 9.94
C PRO A 87 29.34 5.68 9.99
N MET A 88 28.21 5.47 10.65
CA MET A 88 27.12 6.44 10.70
C MET A 88 27.36 7.65 11.59
N VAL A 89 26.54 8.68 11.33
CA VAL A 89 25.99 9.56 12.36
C VAL A 89 24.50 9.26 12.62
N GLU A 90 24.05 9.58 13.84
CA GLU A 90 22.62 9.58 14.21
C GLU A 90 21.84 10.55 13.31
N GLN A 91 20.68 10.11 12.81
CA GLN A 91 19.86 10.89 11.88
C GLN A 91 18.83 11.76 12.63
N VAL A 92 18.39 12.85 11.98
CA VAL A 92 17.48 13.84 12.57
C VAL A 92 16.14 13.25 13.04
N THR A 93 15.72 12.11 12.50
CA THR A 93 14.50 11.37 12.90
C THR A 93 14.63 10.67 14.26
N ALA A 94 15.84 10.37 14.74
CA ALA A 94 16.06 9.74 16.05
C ALA A 94 15.73 10.69 17.22
N ASN A 95 16.06 11.98 17.07
CA ASN A 95 15.76 13.04 18.03
C ASN A 95 15.32 14.33 17.30
N PRO A 96 14.09 14.38 16.74
CA PRO A 96 13.64 15.54 15.98
C PRO A 96 13.57 16.82 16.84
N ALA A 97 13.97 17.94 16.25
CA ALA A 97 13.76 19.24 16.88
C ALA A 97 12.27 19.49 17.17
N HIS A 98 12.01 20.35 18.15
CA HIS A 98 10.65 20.64 18.63
C HIS A 98 9.73 21.16 17.51
N ASP A 99 10.30 21.95 16.61
CA ASP A 99 9.65 22.62 15.49
C ASP A 99 9.72 21.82 14.17
N ASP A 100 10.37 20.65 14.16
CA ASP A 100 10.64 19.82 12.98
C ASP A 100 9.71 18.60 12.85
N TRP A 101 9.59 18.14 11.60
CA TRP A 101 8.95 16.90 11.17
C TRP A 101 9.83 16.22 10.11
N PRO A 102 10.93 15.55 10.49
CA PRO A 102 11.98 15.11 9.56
C PRO A 102 11.71 13.83 8.76
N GLY A 103 10.61 13.10 9.02
CA GLY A 103 10.27 11.87 8.31
C GLY A 103 8.76 11.62 8.24
N TYR A 104 8.33 10.62 7.45
CA TYR A 104 6.90 10.32 7.21
C TYR A 104 6.08 10.22 8.51
N GLY A 105 6.52 9.39 9.45
CA GLY A 105 5.92 9.22 10.78
C GLY A 105 6.41 10.22 11.85
N ARG A 106 7.02 11.34 11.43
CA ARG A 106 7.80 12.32 12.22
C ARG A 106 9.15 11.83 12.74
N ASP A 107 9.20 10.69 13.41
CA ASP A 107 10.38 10.19 14.14
C ASP A 107 10.73 8.73 13.79
N ASP A 108 11.88 8.24 14.26
CA ASP A 108 12.34 6.85 14.16
C ASP A 108 11.38 5.83 14.82
N ARG A 109 10.34 6.30 15.51
CA ARG A 109 9.31 5.47 16.14
C ARG A 109 7.98 5.53 15.38
N ALA A 110 7.90 6.34 14.32
CA ALA A 110 6.70 6.60 13.53
C ALA A 110 5.47 6.97 14.38
N THR A 111 5.66 7.81 15.41
CA THR A 111 4.58 8.17 16.36
C THR A 111 3.48 9.01 15.74
N ARG A 112 3.77 9.81 14.71
CA ARG A 112 2.87 10.86 14.17
C ARG A 112 2.39 11.84 15.25
N TYR A 113 3.16 12.01 16.33
CA TYR A 113 2.89 12.94 17.44
C TYR A 113 3.80 14.17 17.34
N SER A 114 3.20 15.37 17.32
CA SER A 114 3.93 16.63 17.40
C SER A 114 3.93 17.20 18.82
N PRO A 115 5.08 17.67 19.35
CA PRO A 115 5.15 18.35 20.64
C PRO A 115 4.54 19.77 20.62
N LEU A 116 4.15 20.28 19.45
CA LEU A 116 3.63 21.64 19.27
C LEU A 116 2.22 21.81 19.86
N ASP A 117 2.00 22.92 20.57
CA ASP A 117 0.79 23.22 21.33
C ASP A 117 0.17 24.61 21.06
N GLN A 118 0.67 25.37 20.08
CA GLN A 118 0.11 26.68 19.74
C GLN A 118 -1.35 26.59 19.25
N ILE A 119 -1.67 25.52 18.49
CA ILE A 119 -3.02 25.22 18.00
C ILE A 119 -3.70 24.22 18.94
N THR A 120 -4.83 24.63 19.52
CA THR A 120 -5.58 23.92 20.58
C THR A 120 -7.08 23.90 20.26
N PRO A 121 -7.89 23.05 20.93
CA PRO A 121 -9.36 23.08 20.81
C PRO A 121 -10.00 24.45 21.08
N SER A 122 -9.29 25.37 21.75
CA SER A 122 -9.79 26.72 22.05
C SER A 122 -9.62 27.73 20.92
N ASN A 123 -8.66 27.52 20.01
CA ASN A 123 -8.30 28.48 18.96
C ASN A 123 -8.27 27.90 17.54
N VAL A 124 -8.35 26.57 17.36
CA VAL A 124 -8.35 25.89 16.05
C VAL A 124 -9.47 26.39 15.11
N GLY A 125 -10.60 26.84 15.66
CA GLY A 125 -11.68 27.51 14.93
C GLY A 125 -11.28 28.81 14.20
N HIS A 126 -10.05 29.30 14.41
CA HIS A 126 -9.47 30.48 13.75
C HIS A 126 -8.39 30.13 12.72
N LEU A 127 -8.13 28.85 12.44
CA LEU A 127 -7.22 28.44 11.36
C LEU A 127 -7.70 28.96 10.00
N LYS A 128 -6.73 29.43 9.21
CA LYS A 128 -6.91 29.87 7.83
C LYS A 128 -5.82 29.26 6.97
N ARG A 129 -6.09 29.09 5.67
CA ARG A 129 -5.06 28.75 4.69
C ARG A 129 -4.02 29.88 4.65
N ALA A 130 -2.80 29.58 5.05
CA ALA A 130 -1.65 30.48 5.00
C ALA A 130 -1.14 30.60 3.56
N PHE A 131 -1.02 29.48 2.86
CA PHE A 131 -0.71 29.40 1.43
C PHE A 131 -1.22 28.09 0.82
N ILE A 132 -1.19 28.02 -0.51
CA ILE A 132 -1.32 26.79 -1.29
C ILE A 132 -0.10 26.74 -2.22
N TYR A 133 0.60 25.61 -2.26
CA TYR A 133 1.64 25.32 -3.25
C TYR A 133 1.10 24.30 -4.27
N HIS A 134 1.51 24.41 -5.53
CA HIS A 134 1.08 23.53 -6.62
C HIS A 134 2.28 22.75 -7.14
N THR A 135 2.28 21.42 -6.97
CA THR A 135 3.40 20.56 -7.43
C THR A 135 3.49 20.42 -8.96
N GLY A 136 2.48 20.87 -9.71
CA GLY A 136 2.36 20.69 -11.16
C GLY A 136 2.05 19.26 -11.62
N SER A 137 2.08 18.27 -10.72
CA SER A 137 1.88 16.86 -11.06
C SER A 137 0.39 16.51 -11.15
N LYS A 138 -0.11 16.40 -12.40
CA LYS A 138 -1.48 16.00 -12.74
C LYS A 138 -1.48 15.11 -14.00
N PRO A 139 -2.49 14.24 -14.19
CA PRO A 139 -2.65 13.50 -15.44
C PRO A 139 -2.83 14.47 -16.62
N ALA A 140 -2.14 14.22 -17.72
CA ALA A 140 -2.24 15.06 -18.91
C ALA A 140 -3.62 14.91 -19.59
N PRO A 141 -4.11 15.92 -20.33
CA PRO A 141 -5.43 15.87 -20.97
C PRO A 141 -5.60 14.64 -21.88
N GLY A 142 -6.58 13.79 -21.55
CA GLY A 142 -6.89 12.56 -22.28
C GLY A 142 -6.18 11.30 -21.76
N GLN A 143 -5.27 11.41 -20.78
CA GLN A 143 -4.78 10.25 -20.04
C GLN A 143 -5.84 9.72 -19.08
N VAL A 144 -5.71 8.44 -18.72
CA VAL A 144 -6.48 7.85 -17.62
C VAL A 144 -5.90 8.40 -16.32
N ASN A 145 -6.76 8.74 -15.36
CA ASN A 145 -6.29 9.16 -14.05
C ASN A 145 -5.73 7.96 -13.28
N LYS A 146 -4.45 8.04 -12.88
CA LYS A 146 -3.77 7.14 -11.95
C LYS A 146 -3.27 7.83 -10.67
N TRP A 147 -3.53 9.12 -10.47
CA TRP A 147 -2.88 9.89 -9.39
C TRP A 147 -3.47 9.54 -8.01
N ALA A 148 -2.59 9.33 -7.03
CA ALA A 148 -2.89 9.47 -5.60
C ALA A 148 -1.71 10.17 -4.91
N ALA A 149 -1.83 11.48 -4.68
CA ALA A 149 -0.74 12.24 -4.05
C ALA A 149 -0.77 12.03 -2.52
N GLU A 150 -0.23 10.90 -2.07
CA GLU A 150 -0.17 10.47 -0.66
C GLU A 150 0.88 11.21 0.19
N THR A 151 1.60 12.15 -0.41
CA THR A 151 2.81 12.74 0.18
C THR A 151 2.53 13.50 1.48
N THR A 152 3.33 13.17 2.49
CA THR A 152 3.46 13.92 3.74
C THR A 152 4.79 14.67 3.66
N PRO A 153 4.77 16.02 3.51
CA PRO A 153 6.00 16.80 3.49
C PRO A 153 6.80 16.62 4.78
N ILE A 154 8.12 16.78 4.68
CA ILE A 154 9.02 16.85 5.84
C ILE A 154 9.52 18.27 6.03
N LYS A 155 9.62 18.72 7.27
CA LYS A 155 10.20 20.03 7.62
C LYS A 155 11.43 19.80 8.49
N VAL A 156 12.56 20.31 8.02
CA VAL A 156 13.84 20.28 8.75
C VAL A 156 14.47 21.66 8.70
N GLY A 157 14.75 22.25 9.87
CA GLY A 157 15.35 23.58 9.96
C GLY A 157 14.51 24.67 9.29
N ASP A 158 14.98 25.19 8.15
CA ASP A 158 14.30 26.23 7.37
C ASP A 158 13.69 25.75 6.04
N GLY A 159 13.81 24.46 5.70
CA GLY A 159 13.25 23.87 4.50
C GLY A 159 11.99 23.05 4.78
N LEU A 160 11.00 23.18 3.88
CA LEU A 160 9.87 22.26 3.75
C LEU A 160 10.07 21.49 2.44
N TYR A 161 10.23 20.17 2.55
CA TYR A 161 10.59 19.27 1.45
C TYR A 161 9.46 18.31 1.15
N MET A 162 9.22 18.03 -0.12
CA MET A 162 8.23 17.05 -0.56
C MET A 162 8.57 16.46 -1.92
N CYS A 163 7.91 15.35 -2.23
CA CYS A 163 7.84 14.73 -3.54
C CYS A 163 6.46 14.99 -4.16
N SER A 164 6.39 15.09 -5.48
CA SER A 164 5.14 15.02 -6.22
C SER A 164 4.67 13.56 -6.38
N ALA A 165 3.45 13.35 -6.89
CA ALA A 165 2.95 12.02 -7.24
C ALA A 165 3.76 11.29 -8.34
N MET A 166 4.67 11.99 -9.02
CA MET A 166 5.55 11.49 -10.08
C MET A 166 7.04 11.70 -9.72
N ASN A 167 7.38 11.57 -8.43
CA ASN A 167 8.73 11.64 -7.84
C ASN A 167 9.59 12.90 -8.12
N ASP A 168 9.06 13.94 -8.74
CA ASP A 168 9.71 15.26 -8.72
C ASP A 168 9.84 15.77 -7.27
N MET A 169 11.06 16.08 -6.83
CA MET A 169 11.35 16.61 -5.49
C MET A 169 11.35 18.15 -5.50
N MET A 170 10.93 18.77 -4.40
CA MET A 170 11.04 20.24 -4.22
C MET A 170 11.31 20.66 -2.78
N ARG A 171 11.99 21.81 -2.63
CA ARG A 171 12.07 22.61 -1.40
C ARG A 171 11.27 23.89 -1.56
N ILE A 172 10.40 24.18 -0.60
CA ILE A 172 9.62 25.42 -0.52
C ILE A 172 9.86 26.13 0.82
N ASP A 173 9.71 27.46 0.84
CA ASP A 173 9.79 28.25 2.07
C ASP A 173 8.61 27.91 3.00
N PRO A 174 8.85 27.48 4.27
CA PRO A 174 7.79 26.98 5.15
C PRO A 174 6.74 28.02 5.59
N ALA A 175 6.96 29.32 5.40
CA ALA A 175 6.00 30.37 5.76
C ALA A 175 5.14 30.83 4.57
N THR A 176 5.68 30.76 3.35
CA THR A 176 5.11 31.43 2.17
C THR A 176 4.75 30.48 1.04
N GLY A 177 5.23 29.23 1.06
CA GLY A 177 5.07 28.28 -0.03
C GLY A 177 5.83 28.66 -1.30
N LYS A 178 6.75 29.64 -1.22
CA LYS A 178 7.58 30.03 -2.35
C LYS A 178 8.63 28.93 -2.60
N GLU A 179 8.66 28.42 -3.82
CA GLU A 179 9.67 27.48 -4.28
C GLU A 179 11.10 28.05 -4.16
N VAL A 180 12.00 27.20 -3.67
CA VAL A 180 13.44 27.44 -3.58
C VAL A 180 14.15 26.70 -4.71
N TRP A 181 13.85 25.40 -4.87
CA TRP A 181 14.29 24.56 -5.97
C TRP A 181 13.24 23.47 -6.27
N HIS A 182 13.26 22.97 -7.51
CA HIS A 182 12.46 21.84 -8.00
C HIS A 182 13.39 20.95 -8.83
N PHE A 183 13.56 19.70 -8.42
CA PHE A 183 14.29 18.67 -9.13
C PHE A 183 13.31 17.80 -9.92
N HIS A 184 13.50 17.72 -11.24
CA HIS A 184 12.68 16.88 -12.10
C HIS A 184 13.24 15.45 -12.15
N ALA A 185 12.51 14.47 -11.61
CA ALA A 185 12.88 13.06 -11.71
C ALA A 185 12.72 12.53 -13.15
N ASN A 186 11.81 13.15 -13.93
CA ASN A 186 11.44 12.76 -15.30
C ASN A 186 10.77 11.38 -15.41
N GLU A 187 9.99 11.01 -14.39
CA GLU A 187 9.16 9.81 -14.40
C GLU A 187 8.23 9.73 -15.61
N LYS A 188 8.04 8.51 -16.13
CA LYS A 188 7.16 8.27 -17.27
C LYS A 188 5.79 7.82 -16.80
N TYR A 189 4.76 8.25 -17.50
CA TYR A 189 3.38 7.78 -17.26
C TYR A 189 3.26 6.25 -17.35
N ASP A 190 4.06 5.60 -18.20
CA ASP A 190 4.07 4.14 -18.36
C ASP A 190 4.79 3.44 -17.19
N SER A 191 5.65 4.13 -16.43
CA SER A 191 6.26 3.60 -15.19
C SER A 191 5.27 3.57 -14.03
N ILE A 192 4.19 4.34 -14.09
CA ILE A 192 3.16 4.32 -13.04
C ILE A 192 2.54 2.90 -13.00
N PRO A 193 2.49 2.23 -11.84
CA PRO A 193 1.80 0.95 -11.68
C PRO A 193 0.27 1.15 -11.71
N TYR A 194 -0.49 0.77 -10.67
CA TYR A 194 -1.89 1.20 -10.58
C TYR A 194 -2.02 2.66 -10.13
N THR A 195 -1.09 3.14 -9.31
CA THR A 195 -1.13 4.45 -8.66
C THR A 195 0.18 5.22 -8.85
N ALA A 196 0.08 6.49 -9.22
CA ALA A 196 1.17 7.45 -9.12
C ALA A 196 1.14 8.04 -7.71
N ALA A 197 2.04 7.58 -6.84
CA ALA A 197 2.15 7.97 -5.44
C ALA A 197 3.60 8.08 -5.00
N CYS A 198 3.87 9.07 -4.14
CA CYS A 198 5.01 9.09 -3.24
C CYS A 198 4.48 9.48 -1.85
N LYS A 199 4.87 8.74 -0.80
CA LYS A 199 4.38 8.95 0.57
C LYS A 199 5.18 9.98 1.37
N ALA A 200 6.49 10.12 1.12
CA ALA A 200 7.36 11.22 1.58
C ALA A 200 8.74 11.11 0.91
N VAL A 201 9.54 12.17 1.01
CA VAL A 201 11.00 12.12 0.79
C VAL A 201 11.74 11.79 2.10
N VAL A 202 13.01 11.41 2.02
CA VAL A 202 13.88 11.09 3.15
C VAL A 202 14.95 12.18 3.32
N TYR A 203 15.13 12.71 4.54
CA TYR A 203 16.26 13.59 4.85
C TYR A 203 17.42 12.77 5.41
N TYR A 204 18.62 12.96 4.85
CA TYR A 204 19.83 12.28 5.30
C TYR A 204 20.96 13.27 5.58
N THR A 205 21.57 13.16 6.76
CA THR A 205 22.81 13.89 7.11
C THR A 205 24.00 12.97 6.94
N SER A 206 24.91 13.37 6.06
CA SER A 206 26.13 12.62 5.74
C SER A 206 27.12 12.63 6.91
N SER A 207 27.74 11.46 7.16
CA SER A 207 28.88 11.32 8.08
C SER A 207 30.24 11.60 7.42
N THR A 208 30.29 11.67 6.08
CA THR A 208 31.54 11.78 5.31
C THR A 208 31.78 13.14 4.70
N VAL A 209 30.71 13.83 4.30
CA VAL A 209 30.76 15.19 3.75
C VAL A 209 30.81 16.19 4.91
N PRO A 210 31.77 17.13 4.97
CA PRO A 210 31.85 18.12 6.03
C PRO A 210 30.64 19.07 6.08
N GLU A 211 30.29 19.56 7.27
CA GLU A 211 29.22 20.55 7.46
C GLU A 211 29.47 21.81 6.61
N GLY A 212 28.46 22.19 5.81
CA GLY A 212 28.52 23.33 4.90
C GLY A 212 29.10 23.05 3.51
N GLU A 213 29.56 21.82 3.23
CA GLU A 213 29.91 21.36 1.87
C GLU A 213 28.69 20.74 1.16
N HIS A 214 28.76 20.70 -0.18
CA HIS A 214 27.71 20.15 -1.06
C HIS A 214 27.41 18.67 -0.73
N CYS A 215 26.14 18.33 -0.54
CA CYS A 215 25.63 17.02 -0.08
C CYS A 215 26.04 16.62 1.35
N HIS A 216 26.24 17.59 2.25
CA HIS A 216 26.23 17.31 3.69
C HIS A 216 24.82 16.94 4.18
N HIS A 217 23.81 17.68 3.70
CA HIS A 217 22.40 17.41 3.95
C HIS A 217 21.72 17.07 2.62
N ARG A 218 21.11 15.89 2.55
CA ARG A 218 20.62 15.27 1.33
C ARG A 218 19.12 15.01 1.44
N ILE A 219 18.42 15.14 0.32
CA ILE A 219 17.07 14.62 0.12
C ILE A 219 17.17 13.40 -0.77
N LEU A 220 16.59 12.29 -0.32
CA LEU A 220 16.59 11.01 -1.01
C LEU A 220 15.15 10.56 -1.30
N GLU A 221 14.96 9.97 -2.48
CA GLU A 221 13.69 9.39 -2.92
C GLU A 221 13.91 8.07 -3.66
N ALA A 222 12.94 7.15 -3.51
CA ALA A 222 12.82 5.94 -4.31
C ALA A 222 11.65 6.11 -5.28
N THR A 223 11.83 5.74 -6.56
CA THR A 223 10.94 6.20 -7.65
C THR A 223 10.09 5.10 -8.29
N LEU A 224 9.02 5.53 -8.97
CA LEU A 224 8.09 4.66 -9.71
C LEU A 224 8.76 3.90 -10.86
N ASP A 225 9.88 4.39 -11.40
CA ASP A 225 10.71 3.68 -12.38
C ASP A 225 11.90 2.90 -11.77
N GLU A 226 11.90 2.66 -10.46
CA GLU A 226 12.90 1.84 -9.75
C GLU A 226 14.32 2.46 -9.76
N ARG A 227 14.41 3.73 -9.36
CA ARG A 227 15.68 4.40 -8.95
C ARG A 227 15.67 4.73 -7.46
N LEU A 228 16.85 4.74 -6.86
CA LEU A 228 17.14 5.68 -5.77
C LEU A 228 17.75 6.94 -6.39
N ILE A 229 17.36 8.12 -5.91
CA ILE A 229 17.93 9.41 -6.31
C ILE A 229 18.30 10.19 -5.05
N GLU A 230 19.48 10.82 -5.06
CA GLU A 230 19.96 11.69 -3.98
C GLU A 230 20.32 13.09 -4.52
N VAL A 231 19.76 14.13 -3.89
CA VAL A 231 20.05 15.55 -4.19
C VAL A 231 20.43 16.32 -2.93
N ASP A 232 21.21 17.38 -3.10
CA ASP A 232 21.53 18.31 -2.01
C ASP A 232 20.27 19.06 -1.55
N SER A 233 20.05 19.11 -0.24
CA SER A 233 18.87 19.74 0.34
C SER A 233 18.84 21.26 0.21
N GLU A 234 19.98 21.92 0.05
CA GLU A 234 20.04 23.38 -0.08
C GLU A 234 19.72 23.84 -1.50
N ASP A 235 20.26 23.18 -2.53
CA ASP A 235 20.15 23.63 -3.92
C ASP A 235 19.51 22.66 -4.93
N GLY A 236 19.17 21.43 -4.52
CA GLY A 236 18.46 20.45 -5.34
C GLY A 236 19.29 19.81 -6.46
N LYS A 237 20.61 20.00 -6.51
CA LYS A 237 21.48 19.31 -7.48
C LYS A 237 21.82 17.91 -6.99
N VAL A 238 22.00 16.99 -7.94
CA VAL A 238 22.40 15.60 -7.67
C VAL A 238 23.68 15.49 -6.84
N CYS A 239 23.71 14.50 -5.97
CA CYS A 239 24.88 14.13 -5.20
C CYS A 239 25.74 13.16 -6.00
N GLU A 240 26.64 13.72 -6.81
CA GLU A 240 27.53 12.99 -7.75
C GLU A 240 28.31 11.80 -7.15
N GLY A 241 28.53 11.79 -5.82
CA GLY A 241 29.19 10.69 -5.11
C GLY A 241 28.30 9.49 -4.76
N PHE A 242 26.97 9.61 -4.91
CA PHE A 242 26.00 8.56 -4.64
C PHE A 242 25.71 7.75 -5.92
N GLY A 243 25.96 6.44 -5.88
CA GLY A 243 25.71 5.51 -6.99
C GLY A 243 26.40 5.94 -8.30
N TRP A 244 25.59 6.07 -9.35
CA TRP A 244 25.98 6.63 -10.65
C TRP A 244 25.36 8.03 -10.77
N HIS A 245 26.18 9.08 -10.65
CA HIS A 245 25.76 10.49 -10.80
C HIS A 245 24.52 10.87 -9.95
N GLY A 246 24.48 10.42 -8.70
CA GLY A 246 23.36 10.65 -7.77
C GLY A 246 22.22 9.65 -7.87
N MET A 247 22.38 8.51 -8.57
CA MET A 247 21.31 7.54 -8.81
C MET A 247 21.75 6.07 -8.65
N VAL A 248 20.86 5.19 -8.18
CA VAL A 248 21.05 3.73 -8.13
C VAL A 248 19.94 3.03 -8.92
N ASN A 249 20.30 2.03 -9.73
CA ASN A 249 19.36 1.20 -10.48
C ASN A 249 18.78 0.06 -9.60
N LEU A 250 17.49 0.11 -9.30
CA LEU A 250 16.79 -0.94 -8.55
C LEU A 250 16.23 -2.06 -9.47
N MET A 251 16.36 -1.98 -10.79
CA MET A 251 15.94 -3.09 -11.67
C MET A 251 16.95 -4.24 -11.79
N LYS A 252 18.12 -4.11 -11.17
CA LYS A 252 19.18 -5.12 -11.19
C LYS A 252 18.73 -6.40 -10.47
N GLY A 253 18.90 -7.55 -11.13
CA GLY A 253 18.52 -8.85 -10.59
C GLY A 253 17.02 -9.18 -10.61
N MET A 254 16.13 -8.27 -11.05
CA MET A 254 14.67 -8.50 -11.01
C MET A 254 14.15 -9.52 -12.05
N GLY A 255 14.93 -9.78 -13.10
CA GLY A 255 14.49 -10.57 -14.27
C GLY A 255 13.39 -9.85 -15.07
N GLU A 256 12.86 -10.51 -16.10
CA GLU A 256 11.89 -9.92 -17.05
C GLU A 256 10.74 -9.16 -16.36
N SER A 257 10.58 -7.89 -16.75
CA SER A 257 9.50 -7.01 -16.30
C SER A 257 9.05 -6.10 -17.45
N VAL A 258 8.02 -5.28 -17.20
CA VAL A 258 7.55 -4.19 -18.07
C VAL A 258 7.35 -2.92 -17.23
N PRO A 259 7.32 -1.70 -17.81
CA PRO A 259 7.06 -0.48 -17.05
C PRO A 259 5.75 -0.57 -16.27
N GLY A 260 5.75 -0.13 -15.01
CA GLY A 260 4.60 -0.18 -14.12
C GLY A 260 4.20 -1.57 -13.59
N PHE A 261 5.01 -2.62 -13.78
CA PHE A 261 4.76 -3.92 -13.12
C PHE A 261 5.33 -3.96 -11.68
N VAL A 262 6.30 -3.11 -11.39
CA VAL A 262 7.00 -2.99 -10.10
C VAL A 262 7.44 -1.54 -9.92
N ALA A 263 7.35 -1.00 -8.69
CA ALA A 263 7.59 0.40 -8.38
C ALA A 263 7.84 0.64 -6.88
N GLU A 264 8.70 1.60 -6.53
CA GLU A 264 8.83 2.10 -5.16
C GLU A 264 7.79 3.22 -4.93
N THR A 265 6.90 3.04 -3.94
CA THR A 265 5.85 4.02 -3.59
C THR A 265 5.94 4.52 -2.14
N ALA A 266 6.98 4.15 -1.41
CA ALA A 266 7.19 4.48 -0.01
C ALA A 266 8.61 5.04 0.24
N PRO A 267 8.80 5.91 1.24
CA PRO A 267 10.14 6.36 1.64
C PRO A 267 10.94 5.20 2.22
N PRO A 268 12.13 4.87 1.70
CA PRO A 268 12.98 3.83 2.26
C PRO A 268 13.60 4.31 3.58
N PRO A 269 13.44 3.61 4.71
CA PRO A 269 14.09 4.00 5.96
C PRO A 269 15.61 3.82 5.86
N ILE A 270 16.36 4.74 6.44
CA ILE A 270 17.80 4.61 6.63
C ILE A 270 18.04 4.04 8.02
N VAL A 271 18.45 2.78 8.09
CA VAL A 271 18.64 2.03 9.34
C VAL A 271 20.06 1.53 9.43
N ASN A 272 20.73 1.91 10.50
CA ASN A 272 22.17 1.75 10.70
C ASN A 272 23.07 2.12 9.48
N GLY A 273 22.69 3.15 8.72
CA GLY A 273 23.43 3.63 7.55
C GLY A 273 23.13 2.89 6.25
N ALA A 274 22.23 1.91 6.30
CA ALA A 274 21.69 1.24 5.12
C ALA A 274 20.32 1.83 4.76
N ILE A 275 20.17 2.32 3.53
CA ILE A 275 18.87 2.54 2.88
C ILE A 275 18.24 1.17 2.66
N ILE A 276 17.06 0.92 3.22
CA ILE A 276 16.32 -0.33 2.97
C ILE A 276 15.21 -0.06 1.97
N THR A 277 15.25 -0.75 0.83
CA THR A 277 14.32 -0.59 -0.30
C THR A 277 13.25 -1.67 -0.31
N ASN A 278 12.03 -1.31 -0.71
CA ASN A 278 10.89 -2.20 -0.79
C ASN A 278 9.86 -1.72 -1.83
N GLN A 279 9.47 -2.64 -2.70
CA GLN A 279 8.67 -2.31 -3.88
C GLN A 279 7.25 -2.90 -3.84
N GLU A 280 6.32 -2.11 -4.39
CA GLU A 280 5.02 -2.58 -4.88
C GLU A 280 5.25 -3.48 -6.09
N VAL A 281 4.51 -4.59 -6.16
CA VAL A 281 4.44 -5.45 -7.35
C VAL A 281 2.96 -5.59 -7.70
N LEU A 282 2.59 -5.50 -8.99
CA LEU A 282 1.21 -5.81 -9.42
C LEU A 282 0.96 -7.34 -9.38
N ASP A 283 0.87 -7.91 -8.19
CA ASP A 283 0.73 -9.33 -7.90
C ASP A 283 -0.57 -9.97 -8.42
N GLY A 284 -1.64 -9.18 -8.58
CA GLY A 284 -2.87 -9.59 -9.28
C GLY A 284 -2.71 -9.89 -10.78
N GLN A 285 -1.56 -9.60 -11.40
CA GLN A 285 -1.34 -9.77 -12.84
C GLN A 285 -0.91 -11.19 -13.24
N ARG A 286 0.10 -11.78 -12.57
CA ARG A 286 0.72 -13.07 -12.93
C ARG A 286 1.15 -13.85 -11.70
N ARG A 287 1.17 -15.18 -11.76
CA ARG A 287 1.80 -15.99 -10.71
C ARG A 287 3.28 -15.67 -10.58
N TRP A 288 3.99 -15.54 -11.70
CA TRP A 288 5.44 -15.28 -11.71
C TRP A 288 5.76 -13.81 -11.98
N ALA A 289 5.10 -12.91 -11.24
CA ALA A 289 5.38 -11.48 -11.19
C ALA A 289 6.82 -11.17 -10.74
N PRO A 290 7.32 -9.92 -10.87
CA PRO A 290 8.59 -9.49 -10.28
C PRO A 290 8.74 -9.87 -8.79
N SER A 291 9.99 -9.91 -8.32
CA SER A 291 10.29 -10.30 -6.93
C SER A 291 9.95 -9.19 -5.93
N GLY A 292 9.35 -9.53 -4.79
CA GLY A 292 9.27 -8.65 -3.61
C GLY A 292 10.54 -8.68 -2.75
N VAL A 293 11.72 -8.77 -3.37
CA VAL A 293 13.02 -8.79 -2.69
C VAL A 293 13.25 -7.51 -1.89
N ILE A 294 13.70 -7.63 -0.64
CA ILE A 294 14.10 -6.47 0.18
C ILE A 294 15.61 -6.30 0.06
N ARG A 295 16.11 -5.07 -0.13
CA ARG A 295 17.54 -4.82 -0.41
C ARG A 295 18.09 -3.66 0.41
N GLY A 296 19.33 -3.81 0.88
CA GLY A 296 20.08 -2.78 1.58
C GLY A 296 21.14 -2.13 0.68
N TYR A 297 21.23 -0.80 0.73
CA TYR A 297 22.25 0.00 0.05
C TYR A 297 22.93 0.97 1.04
N ASP A 298 24.22 1.22 0.91
CA ASP A 298 24.95 2.18 1.77
C ASP A 298 24.47 3.62 1.51
N ALA A 299 24.06 4.32 2.57
CA ALA A 299 23.46 5.66 2.47
C ALA A 299 24.44 6.77 2.05
N GLU A 300 25.75 6.55 2.16
CA GLU A 300 26.75 7.53 1.72
C GLU A 300 27.04 7.42 0.22
N THR A 301 27.10 6.19 -0.29
CA THR A 301 27.69 5.84 -1.59
C THR A 301 26.75 5.16 -2.57
N GLY A 302 25.55 4.73 -2.14
CA GLY A 302 24.59 4.00 -2.97
C GLY A 302 25.03 2.58 -3.36
N ARG A 303 26.11 2.04 -2.78
CA ARG A 303 26.58 0.68 -3.09
C ARG A 303 25.65 -0.36 -2.47
N PHE A 304 25.32 -1.40 -3.22
CA PHE A 304 24.58 -2.57 -2.73
C PHE A 304 25.32 -3.24 -1.57
N LEU A 305 24.59 -3.58 -0.50
CA LEU A 305 25.09 -4.28 0.68
C LEU A 305 24.58 -5.72 0.74
N TRP A 306 23.27 -5.92 0.63
CA TRP A 306 22.64 -7.23 0.76
C TRP A 306 21.23 -7.27 0.15
N ALA A 307 20.74 -8.48 -0.11
CA ALA A 307 19.36 -8.77 -0.46
C ALA A 307 18.76 -9.84 0.47
N TRP A 308 17.45 -9.79 0.66
CA TRP A 308 16.65 -10.87 1.22
C TRP A 308 15.69 -11.39 0.17
N ASP A 309 16.02 -12.56 -0.40
CA ASP A 309 15.21 -13.29 -1.36
C ASP A 309 14.40 -14.38 -0.63
N VAL A 310 13.07 -14.31 -0.69
CA VAL A 310 12.16 -15.18 0.09
C VAL A 310 12.41 -16.68 -0.12
N ASN A 311 12.68 -17.14 -1.35
CA ASN A 311 12.96 -18.57 -1.62
C ASN A 311 14.47 -18.90 -1.58
N ARG A 312 15.34 -17.91 -1.33
CA ARG A 312 16.78 -18.09 -1.09
C ARG A 312 17.25 -17.25 0.12
N PRO A 313 16.68 -17.44 1.31
CA PRO A 313 16.79 -16.48 2.42
C PRO A 313 18.19 -16.35 3.04
N HIS A 314 19.14 -17.21 2.65
CA HIS A 314 20.54 -17.19 3.09
C HIS A 314 21.53 -16.83 1.96
N GLU A 315 21.02 -16.43 0.78
CA GLU A 315 21.82 -15.92 -0.34
C GLU A 315 21.64 -14.40 -0.43
N HIS A 316 22.52 -13.66 0.26
CA HIS A 316 22.40 -12.20 0.40
C HIS A 316 23.06 -11.38 -0.71
N GLY A 317 23.73 -12.04 -1.66
CA GLY A 317 24.32 -11.37 -2.81
C GLY A 317 23.30 -10.99 -3.88
N GLU A 318 23.74 -10.22 -4.86
CA GLU A 318 23.00 -10.03 -6.11
C GLU A 318 22.98 -11.36 -6.91
N PRO A 319 21.92 -11.65 -7.69
CA PRO A 319 21.88 -12.81 -8.57
C PRO A 319 23.05 -12.79 -9.57
N LYS A 320 23.55 -13.97 -9.93
CA LYS A 320 24.61 -14.09 -10.94
C LYS A 320 24.07 -13.74 -12.33
N GLU A 321 24.97 -13.52 -13.28
CA GLU A 321 24.60 -13.31 -14.69
C GLU A 321 23.73 -14.49 -15.21
N GLY A 322 22.53 -14.18 -15.71
CA GLY A 322 21.53 -15.18 -16.13
C GLY A 322 20.61 -15.72 -15.02
N GLU A 323 20.77 -15.25 -13.78
CA GLU A 323 19.87 -15.51 -12.64
C GLU A 323 19.07 -14.24 -12.29
N HIS A 324 17.96 -14.41 -11.55
CA HIS A 324 17.15 -13.32 -11.01
C HIS A 324 16.70 -13.64 -9.58
N TYR A 325 16.18 -12.67 -8.84
CA TYR A 325 15.50 -12.87 -7.55
C TYR A 325 14.22 -13.72 -7.72
N SER A 326 13.78 -14.40 -6.66
CA SER A 326 12.64 -15.31 -6.75
C SER A 326 11.33 -14.60 -7.08
N ARG A 327 10.68 -15.02 -8.16
CA ARG A 327 9.48 -14.40 -8.73
C ARG A 327 8.21 -14.80 -8.01
N GLY A 328 7.22 -13.91 -8.01
CA GLY A 328 5.89 -14.13 -7.41
C GLY A 328 5.86 -14.15 -5.88
N THR A 329 6.96 -13.79 -5.22
CA THR A 329 7.10 -13.70 -3.77
C THR A 329 6.25 -12.56 -3.18
N PRO A 330 5.93 -12.56 -1.87
CA PRO A 330 5.26 -11.44 -1.22
C PRO A 330 5.92 -10.10 -1.53
N ASN A 331 5.13 -9.13 -1.98
CA ASN A 331 5.57 -7.75 -2.19
C ASN A 331 5.68 -6.99 -0.84
N SER A 332 6.20 -5.76 -0.86
CA SER A 332 6.12 -4.85 0.29
C SER A 332 6.02 -3.39 -0.17
N TRP A 333 4.81 -2.89 -0.36
CA TRP A 333 4.52 -1.50 -0.79
C TRP A 333 4.31 -0.48 0.37
N ALA A 334 4.18 -1.00 1.60
CA ALA A 334 3.98 -0.20 2.81
C ALA A 334 5.28 0.48 3.27
N ALA A 335 5.17 1.65 3.91
CA ALA A 335 6.35 2.28 4.50
C ALA A 335 6.90 1.43 5.67
N MET A 336 8.20 1.16 5.65
CA MET A 336 8.89 0.42 6.73
C MET A 336 9.27 1.35 7.90
N ILE A 337 9.77 0.77 8.99
CA ILE A 337 10.43 1.51 10.07
C ILE A 337 11.61 0.68 10.62
N GLY A 338 12.63 1.34 11.16
CA GLY A 338 13.80 0.69 11.73
C GLY A 338 14.00 1.02 13.21
N ASP A 339 14.70 0.14 13.92
CA ASP A 339 15.27 0.42 15.25
C ASP A 339 16.80 0.40 15.12
N ASN A 340 17.40 1.59 15.11
CA ASN A 340 18.85 1.78 15.01
C ASN A 340 19.61 1.09 16.17
N ALA A 341 19.05 1.07 17.38
CA ALA A 341 19.68 0.46 18.55
C ALA A 341 19.66 -1.08 18.50
N LEU A 342 18.66 -1.68 17.86
CA LEU A 342 18.60 -3.13 17.62
C LEU A 342 19.25 -3.57 16.31
N GLY A 343 19.45 -2.65 15.36
CA GLY A 343 19.92 -2.96 14.01
C GLY A 343 18.90 -3.75 13.19
N LEU A 344 17.62 -3.48 13.39
CA LEU A 344 16.52 -4.18 12.72
C LEU A 344 15.68 -3.21 11.88
N VAL A 345 15.28 -3.65 10.70
CA VAL A 345 14.16 -3.07 9.94
C VAL A 345 12.95 -3.99 10.07
N TYR A 346 11.76 -3.39 10.21
CA TYR A 346 10.49 -4.11 10.26
C TYR A 346 9.78 -3.92 8.93
N VAL A 347 9.67 -5.01 8.18
CA VAL A 347 9.08 -5.07 6.83
C VAL A 347 7.64 -5.57 6.93
N PRO A 348 6.63 -4.74 6.64
CA PRO A 348 5.26 -5.18 6.43
C PRO A 348 5.15 -5.81 5.04
N THR A 349 4.70 -7.05 4.96
CA THR A 349 4.63 -7.81 3.70
C THR A 349 3.20 -7.96 3.21
N GLY A 350 3.03 -7.92 1.89
CA GLY A 350 1.77 -8.21 1.23
C GLY A 350 1.53 -9.70 0.99
N ASN A 351 0.61 -10.01 0.08
CA ASN A 351 0.40 -11.35 -0.41
C ASN A 351 1.41 -11.76 -1.49
N SER A 352 1.63 -13.06 -1.67
CA SER A 352 2.41 -13.58 -2.81
C SER A 352 1.51 -13.68 -4.05
N ALA A 353 2.00 -13.23 -5.19
CA ALA A 353 1.28 -13.33 -6.45
C ALA A 353 0.88 -14.80 -6.75
N ALA A 354 -0.30 -15.12 -7.25
CA ALA A 354 -1.45 -14.26 -7.45
C ALA A 354 -2.33 -14.21 -6.19
N ASP A 355 -2.88 -13.03 -5.89
CA ASP A 355 -3.49 -12.61 -4.62
C ASP A 355 -4.55 -13.59 -4.11
N TYR A 356 -5.52 -13.91 -4.95
CA TYR A 356 -6.72 -14.69 -4.60
C TYR A 356 -6.59 -16.21 -4.84
N TYR A 357 -5.37 -16.73 -5.11
CA TYR A 357 -5.13 -18.16 -5.34
C TYR A 357 -3.74 -18.62 -4.88
N SER A 358 -3.70 -19.36 -3.76
CA SER A 358 -2.45 -19.68 -3.05
C SER A 358 -1.90 -21.11 -3.30
N ALA A 359 -2.60 -21.95 -4.06
CA ALA A 359 -2.21 -23.37 -4.23
C ALA A 359 -0.84 -23.57 -4.90
N MET A 360 -0.31 -22.52 -5.56
CA MET A 360 0.98 -22.52 -6.26
C MET A 360 2.09 -21.77 -5.51
N ARG A 361 1.85 -21.30 -4.28
CA ARG A 361 2.84 -20.62 -3.43
C ARG A 361 3.70 -21.65 -2.70
N SER A 362 5.01 -21.40 -2.61
CA SER A 362 5.96 -22.22 -1.86
C SER A 362 5.67 -22.19 -0.34
N PRO A 363 6.20 -23.16 0.43
CA PRO A 363 6.17 -23.08 1.89
C PRO A 363 6.81 -21.79 2.44
N GLU A 364 7.85 -21.29 1.77
CA GLU A 364 8.60 -20.09 2.13
C GLU A 364 7.76 -18.82 1.90
N GLU A 365 7.11 -18.69 0.74
CA GLU A 365 6.14 -17.64 0.43
C GLU A 365 4.98 -17.64 1.44
N ASN A 366 4.40 -18.81 1.71
CA ASN A 366 3.29 -18.93 2.68
C ASN A 366 3.70 -18.59 4.12
N LYS A 367 5.00 -18.62 4.46
CA LYS A 367 5.52 -18.29 5.80
C LYS A 367 5.63 -16.78 6.03
N VAL A 368 5.88 -16.00 4.97
CA VAL A 368 6.10 -14.54 5.04
C VAL A 368 5.07 -13.72 4.26
N SER A 369 3.99 -14.32 3.76
CA SER A 369 2.81 -13.60 3.26
C SER A 369 2.04 -12.95 4.43
N SER A 370 1.57 -11.71 4.21
CA SER A 370 0.65 -10.97 5.10
C SER A 370 1.16 -10.90 6.55
N ALA A 371 2.44 -10.57 6.68
CA ALA A 371 3.26 -10.71 7.89
C ALA A 371 4.09 -9.45 8.18
N VAL A 372 4.64 -9.38 9.40
CA VAL A 372 5.77 -8.50 9.70
C VAL A 372 7.03 -9.36 9.80
N VAL A 373 8.08 -8.97 9.06
CA VAL A 373 9.39 -9.61 9.08
C VAL A 373 10.41 -8.62 9.67
N ALA A 374 11.13 -9.01 10.71
CA ALA A 374 12.31 -8.25 11.14
C ALA A 374 13.55 -8.76 10.43
N ILE A 375 14.32 -7.87 9.80
CA ILE A 375 15.56 -8.20 9.08
C ILE A 375 16.73 -7.48 9.74
N ASP A 376 17.86 -8.17 9.91
CA ASP A 376 19.10 -7.57 10.38
C ASP A 376 19.72 -6.69 9.29
N VAL A 377 19.81 -5.38 9.54
CA VAL A 377 20.12 -4.39 8.50
C VAL A 377 21.58 -4.42 8.05
N LYS A 378 22.43 -5.22 8.69
CA LYS A 378 23.83 -5.42 8.29
C LYS A 378 24.06 -6.68 7.47
N THR A 379 23.18 -7.68 7.56
CA THR A 379 23.39 -8.97 6.89
C THR A 379 22.28 -9.36 5.92
N GLY A 380 21.08 -8.78 6.05
CA GLY A 380 19.90 -9.21 5.30
C GLY A 380 19.24 -10.49 5.84
N GLU A 381 19.68 -11.00 7.01
CA GLU A 381 19.10 -12.22 7.61
C GLU A 381 17.79 -11.89 8.35
N PRO A 382 16.69 -12.62 8.07
CA PRO A 382 15.46 -12.53 8.85
C PRO A 382 15.66 -13.02 10.29
N ARG A 383 15.31 -12.16 11.24
CA ARG A 383 15.47 -12.39 12.68
C ARG A 383 14.23 -13.00 13.32
N TRP A 384 13.04 -12.58 12.89
CA TRP A 384 11.75 -13.16 13.27
C TRP A 384 10.69 -12.84 12.22
N VAL A 385 9.60 -13.61 12.23
CA VAL A 385 8.42 -13.42 11.36
C VAL A 385 7.16 -13.57 12.22
N PHE A 386 6.21 -12.64 12.08
CA PHE A 386 4.89 -12.74 12.67
C PHE A 386 3.81 -12.60 11.59
N GLN A 387 3.05 -13.66 11.31
CA GLN A 387 1.95 -13.61 10.35
C GLN A 387 0.68 -13.05 10.99
N THR A 388 -0.02 -12.18 10.27
CA THR A 388 -1.36 -11.71 10.68
C THR A 388 -2.49 -12.43 9.93
N VAL A 389 -2.16 -13.11 8.83
CA VAL A 389 -3.05 -14.01 8.08
C VAL A 389 -2.28 -15.23 7.60
N HIS A 390 -2.82 -16.42 7.85
CA HIS A 390 -2.29 -17.68 7.32
C HIS A 390 -2.88 -17.99 5.95
N LYS A 391 -2.01 -18.23 4.96
CA LYS A 391 -2.38 -18.54 3.56
C LYS A 391 -3.37 -17.53 2.98
N ASP A 392 -3.07 -16.24 3.02
CA ASP A 392 -3.97 -15.19 2.58
C ASP A 392 -4.48 -15.37 1.14
N VAL A 393 -5.75 -15.06 0.90
CA VAL A 393 -6.42 -15.04 -0.41
C VAL A 393 -7.51 -13.95 -0.46
N TRP A 394 -7.29 -12.87 0.29
CA TRP A 394 -8.24 -11.78 0.54
C TRP A 394 -7.58 -10.38 0.46
N ASP A 395 -6.35 -10.30 -0.06
CA ASP A 395 -5.56 -9.05 -0.11
C ASP A 395 -5.60 -8.31 1.25
N TYR A 396 -5.27 -9.07 2.31
CA TYR A 396 -5.09 -8.55 3.67
C TYR A 396 -3.61 -8.22 3.94
N ASP A 397 -2.99 -7.59 2.95
CA ASP A 397 -1.70 -6.93 2.99
C ASP A 397 -1.50 -6.08 4.26
N ILE A 398 -0.25 -6.00 4.73
CA ILE A 398 0.08 -5.13 5.85
C ILE A 398 0.41 -3.72 5.35
N GLY A 399 -0.61 -3.00 4.89
CA GLY A 399 -0.45 -1.65 4.29
C GLY A 399 0.11 -0.58 5.25
N SER A 400 -0.13 -0.70 6.56
CA SER A 400 0.31 0.29 7.55
C SER A 400 1.81 0.25 7.87
N GLN A 401 2.42 1.43 8.04
CA GLN A 401 3.74 1.53 8.69
C GLN A 401 3.67 1.10 10.16
N PRO A 402 4.59 0.26 10.68
CA PRO A 402 4.63 -0.07 12.10
C PRO A 402 4.98 1.16 12.95
N THR A 403 4.39 1.27 14.15
CA THR A 403 4.73 2.32 15.13
C THR A 403 5.46 1.69 16.31
N LEU A 404 6.65 2.20 16.67
CA LEU A 404 7.42 1.69 17.80
C LEU A 404 6.96 2.36 19.10
N MET A 405 6.89 1.58 20.18
CA MET A 405 6.53 2.05 21.51
C MET A 405 7.31 1.28 22.58
N ASP A 406 7.47 1.83 23.78
CA ASP A 406 7.98 1.06 24.91
C ASP A 406 6.80 0.73 25.86
N PHE A 407 6.23 -0.46 25.65
CA PHE A 407 4.98 -0.91 26.25
C PHE A 407 5.15 -1.22 27.73
N THR A 408 4.45 -0.46 28.59
CA THR A 408 4.45 -0.68 30.04
C THR A 408 3.44 -1.77 30.42
N LYS A 409 3.95 -2.88 30.97
CA LYS A 409 3.15 -3.99 31.49
C LYS A 409 2.47 -3.65 32.82
N PRO A 410 1.43 -4.40 33.23
CA PRO A 410 0.75 -4.21 34.52
C PRO A 410 1.63 -4.36 35.76
N ASP A 411 2.82 -4.96 35.64
CA ASP A 411 3.82 -5.08 36.71
C ASP A 411 4.80 -3.89 36.78
N GLY A 412 4.65 -2.91 35.89
CA GLY A 412 5.53 -1.74 35.77
C GLY A 412 6.82 -1.97 34.97
N SER A 413 7.04 -3.19 34.45
CA SER A 413 8.14 -3.44 33.50
C SER A 413 7.82 -2.88 32.12
N SER A 414 8.84 -2.44 31.38
CA SER A 414 8.69 -1.97 30.00
C SER A 414 9.23 -2.99 29.00
N VAL A 415 8.54 -3.15 27.87
CA VAL A 415 8.95 -3.99 26.74
C VAL A 415 9.10 -3.11 25.50
N PRO A 416 10.25 -3.14 24.81
CA PRO A 416 10.37 -2.50 23.50
C PRO A 416 9.45 -3.24 22.53
N ALA A 417 8.39 -2.56 22.08
CA ALA A 417 7.33 -3.13 21.28
C ALA A 417 7.15 -2.38 19.96
N LEU A 418 6.41 -3.01 19.04
CA LEU A 418 5.85 -2.40 17.84
C LEU A 418 4.33 -2.62 17.82
N ILE A 419 3.60 -1.61 17.35
CA ILE A 419 2.17 -1.63 17.08
C ILE A 419 1.99 -1.90 15.59
N MET A 420 1.27 -2.97 15.25
CA MET A 420 0.93 -3.33 13.88
C MET A 420 -0.59 -3.38 13.69
N PRO A 421 -1.24 -2.28 13.29
CA PRO A 421 -2.62 -2.30 12.80
C PRO A 421 -2.69 -2.98 11.40
N THR A 422 -3.84 -3.54 11.02
CA THR A 422 -3.98 -4.28 9.74
C THR A 422 -5.31 -4.02 9.02
N LYS A 423 -5.37 -4.38 7.73
CA LYS A 423 -6.57 -4.36 6.87
C LYS A 423 -7.78 -5.13 7.46
N ARG A 424 -7.54 -6.06 8.39
CA ARG A 424 -8.58 -6.84 9.10
C ARG A 424 -9.26 -6.09 10.25
N GLY A 425 -8.74 -4.91 10.63
CA GLY A 425 -9.13 -4.20 11.84
C GLY A 425 -8.60 -4.87 13.12
N GLN A 426 -7.52 -5.63 13.02
CA GLN A 426 -6.76 -6.15 14.16
C GLN A 426 -5.59 -5.21 14.44
N THR A 427 -5.18 -5.08 15.71
CA THR A 427 -3.94 -4.39 16.08
C THR A 427 -3.11 -5.33 16.92
N PHE A 428 -1.98 -5.78 16.38
CA PHE A 428 -1.02 -6.63 17.09
C PHE A 428 0.00 -5.76 17.80
N VAL A 429 0.42 -6.17 19.01
CA VAL A 429 1.51 -5.52 19.75
C VAL A 429 2.55 -6.58 20.05
N LEU A 430 3.73 -6.48 19.42
CA LEU A 430 4.79 -7.49 19.44
C LEU A 430 6.05 -6.94 20.10
N ASP A 431 6.81 -7.76 20.83
CA ASP A 431 8.15 -7.39 21.29
C ASP A 431 9.04 -7.26 20.06
N ARG A 432 9.54 -6.05 19.78
CA ARG A 432 10.20 -5.76 18.51
C ARG A 432 11.55 -6.48 18.35
N ARG A 433 12.07 -7.11 19.42
CA ARG A 433 13.28 -7.94 19.39
C ARG A 433 13.03 -9.38 18.98
N THR A 434 11.82 -9.91 19.21
CA THR A 434 11.51 -11.36 19.06
C THR A 434 10.30 -11.66 18.18
N GLY A 435 9.44 -10.68 17.91
CA GLY A 435 8.17 -10.89 17.21
C GLY A 435 7.09 -11.56 18.07
N GLU A 436 7.37 -11.85 19.34
CA GLU A 436 6.42 -12.48 20.26
C GLU A 436 5.34 -11.48 20.70
N PRO A 437 4.04 -11.84 20.71
CA PRO A 437 2.99 -10.95 21.19
C PRO A 437 3.17 -10.52 22.64
N VAL A 438 3.19 -9.20 22.88
CA VAL A 438 3.16 -8.60 24.23
C VAL A 438 1.76 -8.70 24.83
N LEU A 439 0.74 -8.62 23.98
CA LEU A 439 -0.67 -8.77 24.30
C LEU A 439 -1.21 -10.10 23.76
N PRO A 440 -2.22 -10.73 24.40
CA PRO A 440 -2.72 -12.03 23.98
C PRO A 440 -3.19 -12.10 22.52
N VAL A 441 -2.71 -13.12 21.82
CA VAL A 441 -3.15 -13.54 20.48
C VAL A 441 -3.74 -14.95 20.56
N GLU A 442 -4.90 -15.16 19.95
CA GLU A 442 -5.59 -16.45 19.88
C GLU A 442 -5.64 -16.98 18.44
N GLU A 443 -5.25 -18.24 18.25
CA GLU A 443 -5.60 -19.02 17.07
C GLU A 443 -7.08 -19.42 17.12
N ARG A 444 -7.89 -18.93 16.18
CA ARG A 444 -9.32 -19.25 16.11
C ARG A 444 -9.68 -20.00 14.83
N PRO A 445 -10.63 -20.95 14.87
CA PRO A 445 -11.06 -21.71 13.70
C PRO A 445 -11.49 -20.81 12.53
N ALA A 446 -11.05 -21.16 11.32
CA ALA A 446 -11.40 -20.49 10.07
C ALA A 446 -12.01 -21.49 9.06
N PRO A 447 -12.78 -21.01 8.05
CA PRO A 447 -13.39 -21.88 7.05
C PRO A 447 -12.37 -22.69 6.22
N SER A 448 -12.28 -23.99 6.49
CA SER A 448 -11.35 -24.94 5.89
C SER A 448 -12.07 -26.27 5.59
N PRO A 449 -11.73 -27.03 4.51
CA PRO A 449 -10.59 -26.86 3.60
C PRO A 449 -10.74 -25.76 2.53
N GLY A 450 -11.88 -25.07 2.46
CA GLY A 450 -12.19 -24.09 1.39
C GLY A 450 -13.07 -24.69 0.28
N MET A 451 -13.26 -23.93 -0.80
CA MET A 451 -14.13 -24.34 -1.92
C MET A 451 -13.40 -24.53 -3.26
N VAL A 452 -12.15 -24.09 -3.38
CA VAL A 452 -11.36 -24.19 -4.61
C VAL A 452 -10.57 -25.51 -4.62
N PRO A 453 -10.71 -26.37 -5.66
CA PRO A 453 -9.93 -27.61 -5.74
C PRO A 453 -8.42 -27.36 -5.71
N GLY A 454 -7.72 -28.06 -4.82
CA GLY A 454 -6.27 -27.93 -4.62
C GLY A 454 -5.84 -26.81 -3.66
N ASP A 455 -6.65 -25.76 -3.47
CA ASP A 455 -6.26 -24.59 -2.66
C ASP A 455 -6.73 -24.66 -1.19
N THR A 456 -6.18 -25.62 -0.46
CA THR A 456 -6.54 -25.86 0.95
C THR A 456 -6.28 -24.62 1.83
N ARG A 457 -7.31 -24.16 2.55
CA ARG A 457 -7.25 -23.03 3.49
C ARG A 457 -6.71 -23.44 4.87
N ALA A 458 -6.03 -22.53 5.56
CA ALA A 458 -5.58 -22.73 6.92
C ALA A 458 -6.76 -23.05 7.88
N PRO A 459 -6.60 -23.97 8.85
CA PRO A 459 -7.68 -24.36 9.76
C PRO A 459 -7.96 -23.32 10.84
N THR A 460 -6.98 -22.45 11.12
CA THR A 460 -7.06 -21.35 12.09
C THR A 460 -6.46 -20.08 11.50
N GLN A 461 -6.74 -18.96 12.15
CA GLN A 461 -6.20 -17.64 11.87
C GLN A 461 -5.88 -16.94 13.21
N PRO A 462 -4.89 -16.03 13.26
CA PRO A 462 -4.54 -15.30 14.47
C PRO A 462 -5.49 -14.13 14.73
N TRP A 463 -5.79 -13.89 16.00
CA TRP A 463 -6.63 -12.78 16.48
C TRP A 463 -5.95 -12.07 17.63
N SER A 464 -5.76 -10.75 17.52
CA SER A 464 -5.33 -9.93 18.65
C SER A 464 -6.52 -9.72 19.58
N VAL A 465 -6.54 -10.42 20.72
CA VAL A 465 -7.64 -10.38 21.68
C VAL A 465 -7.34 -9.51 22.89
N GLY A 466 -6.07 -9.13 23.06
CA GLY A 466 -5.64 -8.11 24.01
C GLY A 466 -5.87 -6.67 23.56
N MET A 467 -6.20 -6.44 22.28
CA MET A 467 -6.55 -5.12 21.74
C MET A 467 -8.02 -5.06 21.31
N PRO A 468 -8.66 -3.88 21.32
CA PRO A 468 -9.96 -3.69 20.69
C PRO A 468 -9.90 -3.98 19.18
N ARG A 469 -10.84 -4.77 18.67
CA ARG A 469 -11.01 -4.92 17.22
C ARG A 469 -11.65 -3.66 16.63
N LEU A 470 -10.99 -3.07 15.64
CA LEU A 470 -11.49 -1.99 14.79
C LEU A 470 -12.34 -2.57 13.66
N GLY A 471 -13.54 -3.06 13.99
CA GLY A 471 -14.41 -3.72 13.02
C GLY A 471 -15.84 -3.89 13.52
N PHE A 472 -16.74 -4.27 12.61
CA PHE A 472 -18.14 -4.54 12.92
C PHE A 472 -18.45 -6.04 12.98
N ALA A 473 -19.64 -6.39 13.48
CA ALA A 473 -20.13 -7.76 13.43
C ALA A 473 -20.36 -8.22 11.97
N PRO A 474 -20.25 -9.52 11.66
CA PRO A 474 -20.50 -10.06 10.32
C PRO A 474 -21.85 -9.63 9.74
N LEU A 475 -21.85 -9.27 8.45
CA LEU A 475 -23.01 -8.79 7.71
C LEU A 475 -24.18 -9.78 7.72
N LYS A 476 -25.39 -9.25 7.86
CA LYS A 476 -26.65 -9.99 7.69
C LYS A 476 -27.46 -9.37 6.55
N GLU A 477 -28.41 -10.12 6.00
CA GLU A 477 -29.35 -9.58 4.99
C GLU A 477 -30.15 -8.36 5.51
N ALA A 478 -30.29 -8.21 6.83
CA ALA A 478 -30.93 -7.05 7.46
C ALA A 478 -30.05 -5.78 7.50
N ASP A 479 -28.74 -5.91 7.32
CA ASP A 479 -27.82 -4.77 7.19
C ASP A 479 -27.79 -4.20 5.77
N MET A 480 -28.50 -4.83 4.83
CA MET A 480 -28.59 -4.38 3.44
C MET A 480 -29.49 -3.16 3.30
N TRP A 481 -29.00 -2.17 2.58
CA TRP A 481 -29.56 -0.83 2.49
C TRP A 481 -29.49 -0.31 1.04
N GLY A 482 -30.17 0.81 0.81
CA GLY A 482 -30.12 1.62 -0.39
C GLY A 482 -31.02 2.85 -0.22
N MET A 483 -30.90 3.85 -1.10
CA MET A 483 -31.68 5.09 -0.95
C MET A 483 -33.18 4.92 -1.24
N SER A 484 -33.54 3.89 -2.02
CA SER A 484 -34.92 3.49 -2.29
C SER A 484 -35.18 2.03 -1.91
N PRO A 485 -36.47 1.63 -1.79
CA PRO A 485 -36.83 0.22 -1.61
C PRO A 485 -36.39 -0.70 -2.75
N ILE A 486 -36.10 -0.16 -3.95
CA ILE A 486 -35.63 -0.93 -5.10
C ILE A 486 -34.15 -1.27 -4.93
N ASP A 487 -33.33 -0.29 -4.56
CA ASP A 487 -31.90 -0.48 -4.31
C ASP A 487 -31.68 -1.43 -3.12
N GLN A 488 -32.46 -1.24 -2.03
CA GLN A 488 -32.44 -2.18 -0.90
C GLN A 488 -32.84 -3.60 -1.32
N LEU A 489 -33.84 -3.77 -2.20
CA LEU A 489 -34.21 -5.08 -2.73
C LEU A 489 -33.09 -5.67 -3.59
N TYR A 490 -32.47 -4.89 -4.46
CA TYR A 490 -31.32 -5.31 -5.27
C TYR A 490 -30.17 -5.79 -4.39
N CYS A 491 -29.76 -4.99 -3.40
CA CYS A 491 -28.69 -5.30 -2.47
C CYS A 491 -28.96 -6.56 -1.63
N ARG A 492 -30.21 -6.77 -1.18
CA ARG A 492 -30.63 -8.03 -0.51
C ARG A 492 -30.55 -9.25 -1.44
N LEU A 493 -30.90 -9.09 -2.72
CA LEU A 493 -30.75 -10.14 -3.72
C LEU A 493 -29.26 -10.41 -4.05
N LYS A 494 -28.42 -9.37 -4.11
CA LYS A 494 -26.97 -9.50 -4.33
C LYS A 494 -26.30 -10.23 -3.16
N TYR A 495 -26.63 -9.87 -1.91
CA TYR A 495 -26.21 -10.58 -0.69
C TYR A 495 -26.60 -12.07 -0.72
N ARG A 496 -27.87 -12.38 -1.01
CA ARG A 496 -28.37 -13.77 -1.09
C ARG A 496 -27.72 -14.62 -2.19
N ARG A 497 -27.15 -13.99 -3.23
CA ARG A 497 -26.43 -14.68 -4.31
C ARG A 497 -24.98 -14.98 -3.94
N ALA A 498 -24.40 -14.26 -2.98
CA ALA A 498 -23.04 -14.47 -2.54
C ALA A 498 -22.86 -15.76 -1.70
N HIS A 499 -21.61 -16.18 -1.54
CA HIS A 499 -21.16 -16.91 -0.37
C HIS A 499 -20.78 -15.89 0.73
N TYR A 500 -21.21 -16.12 1.97
CA TYR A 500 -20.72 -15.35 3.12
C TYR A 500 -20.85 -16.16 4.40
N VAL A 501 -19.75 -16.31 5.12
CA VAL A 501 -19.66 -17.00 6.41
C VAL A 501 -18.88 -16.19 7.47
N GLY A 502 -18.47 -14.96 7.13
CA GLY A 502 -17.65 -14.07 7.96
C GLY A 502 -16.47 -13.49 7.19
N GLU A 503 -15.53 -12.89 7.92
CA GLU A 503 -14.28 -12.30 7.42
C GLU A 503 -13.53 -13.24 6.46
N PHE A 504 -13.14 -14.43 6.94
CA PHE A 504 -12.46 -15.44 6.14
C PHE A 504 -13.40 -16.28 5.27
N THR A 505 -14.36 -15.66 4.57
CA THR A 505 -15.20 -16.36 3.60
C THR A 505 -14.31 -16.87 2.46
N PRO A 506 -14.21 -18.19 2.22
CA PRO A 506 -13.23 -18.71 1.27
C PRO A 506 -13.64 -18.36 -0.17
N PRO A 507 -12.66 -18.08 -1.05
CA PRO A 507 -12.89 -17.87 -2.48
C PRO A 507 -13.73 -18.98 -3.11
N SER A 508 -14.57 -18.61 -4.08
CA SER A 508 -15.42 -19.54 -4.81
C SER A 508 -15.56 -19.21 -6.30
N ILE A 509 -15.77 -20.26 -7.10
CA ILE A 509 -15.79 -20.19 -8.58
C ILE A 509 -17.23 -20.11 -9.10
N ASP A 510 -18.16 -20.90 -8.55
CA ASP A 510 -19.52 -21.03 -9.08
C ASP A 510 -20.41 -19.81 -8.80
N LYS A 511 -20.09 -19.05 -7.76
CA LYS A 511 -20.76 -17.80 -7.37
C LYS A 511 -19.76 -16.84 -6.71
N PRO A 512 -20.08 -15.53 -6.63
CA PRO A 512 -19.29 -14.58 -5.87
C PRO A 512 -19.30 -14.86 -4.36
N TRP A 513 -18.34 -14.34 -3.62
CA TRP A 513 -18.37 -14.22 -2.17
C TRP A 513 -18.46 -12.75 -1.73
N LEU A 514 -18.67 -12.55 -0.43
CA LEU A 514 -18.48 -11.27 0.24
C LEU A 514 -17.23 -11.32 1.11
N GLU A 515 -16.36 -10.36 0.91
CA GLU A 515 -15.20 -10.11 1.77
C GLU A 515 -15.54 -8.92 2.68
N TYR A 516 -15.36 -9.10 4.01
CA TYR A 516 -15.78 -8.09 4.98
C TYR A 516 -15.06 -8.23 6.34
N PRO A 517 -14.20 -7.27 6.72
CA PRO A 517 -13.77 -6.10 5.92
C PRO A 517 -13.16 -6.51 4.57
N GLY A 518 -13.28 -5.69 3.53
CA GLY A 518 -12.60 -5.94 2.26
C GLY A 518 -11.11 -5.62 2.32
N TYR A 519 -10.38 -5.83 1.23
CA TYR A 519 -8.96 -5.44 1.10
C TYR A 519 -8.70 -3.96 1.44
N ASN A 520 -9.58 -3.02 1.08
CA ASN A 520 -9.48 -1.62 1.51
C ASN A 520 -10.09 -1.40 2.92
N GLY A 521 -9.97 -2.38 3.82
CA GLY A 521 -10.58 -2.42 5.13
C GLY A 521 -9.61 -2.08 6.25
N GLY A 522 -10.08 -2.04 7.49
CA GLY A 522 -9.23 -1.87 8.67
C GLY A 522 -8.39 -0.59 8.60
N SER A 523 -7.17 -0.63 9.09
CA SER A 523 -6.20 0.46 8.91
C SER A 523 -5.24 0.12 7.78
N ASP A 524 -4.96 1.13 6.96
CA ASP A 524 -4.19 1.01 5.72
C ASP A 524 -2.91 1.88 5.76
N TRP A 525 -2.36 2.33 4.62
CA TRP A 525 -1.09 3.08 4.51
C TRP A 525 -0.91 4.27 5.44
N GLY A 526 -2.00 4.94 5.83
CA GLY A 526 -1.98 6.02 6.81
C GLY A 526 -1.44 5.63 8.19
N SER A 527 -1.57 4.35 8.55
CA SER A 527 -1.28 3.80 9.87
C SER A 527 -2.01 4.54 11.01
N VAL A 528 -1.42 4.55 12.20
CA VAL A 528 -1.94 5.08 13.46
C VAL A 528 -1.02 6.16 14.03
N ALA A 529 -1.58 7.06 14.83
CA ALA A 529 -0.82 8.03 15.61
C ALA A 529 -0.84 7.65 17.10
N TYR A 530 0.29 7.80 17.78
CA TYR A 530 0.48 7.41 19.17
C TYR A 530 1.14 8.52 19.99
N ASP A 531 0.47 8.96 21.06
CA ASP A 531 1.05 9.87 22.05
C ASP A 531 1.64 9.07 23.22
N GLU A 532 2.98 8.98 23.27
CA GLU A 532 3.68 8.25 24.33
C GLU A 532 3.48 8.83 25.73
N LYS A 533 3.12 10.11 25.87
CA LYS A 533 2.95 10.79 27.17
C LYS A 533 1.61 10.46 27.82
N THR A 534 0.55 10.33 27.00
CA THR A 534 -0.81 10.02 27.48
C THR A 534 -1.20 8.55 27.28
N GLY A 535 -0.43 7.81 26.47
CA GLY A 535 -0.75 6.44 26.08
C GLY A 535 -1.90 6.35 25.08
N ILE A 536 -2.29 7.45 24.41
CA ILE A 536 -3.44 7.45 23.49
C ILE A 536 -2.97 7.05 22.09
N LEU A 537 -3.58 5.98 21.56
CA LEU A 537 -3.49 5.54 20.17
C LEU A 537 -4.72 6.00 19.39
N ILE A 538 -4.53 6.65 18.24
CA ILE A 538 -5.58 7.09 17.34
C ILE A 538 -5.49 6.30 16.03
N ALA A 539 -6.60 5.68 15.64
CA ALA A 539 -6.74 4.94 14.40
C ALA A 539 -8.00 5.39 13.64
N ASN A 540 -7.83 5.84 12.41
CA ASN A 540 -8.90 5.80 11.43
C ASN A 540 -8.89 4.45 10.70
N TRP A 541 -10.06 3.98 10.30
CA TRP A 541 -10.23 2.67 9.70
C TRP A 541 -11.45 2.55 8.80
N ASN A 542 -11.36 1.64 7.83
CA ASN A 542 -12.38 1.30 6.84
C ASN A 542 -13.10 -0.01 7.17
N ASN A 543 -14.28 -0.16 6.58
CA ASN A 543 -15.12 -1.34 6.69
C ASN A 543 -16.06 -1.46 5.47
N THR A 544 -15.49 -1.28 4.28
CA THR A 544 -16.17 -1.45 2.99
C THR A 544 -16.13 -2.93 2.57
N PRO A 545 -17.29 -3.59 2.36
CA PRO A 545 -17.31 -4.95 1.80
C PRO A 545 -16.98 -4.98 0.30
N MET A 546 -16.32 -6.05 -0.12
CA MET A 546 -16.07 -6.38 -1.53
C MET A 546 -16.95 -7.56 -1.98
N TYR A 547 -17.05 -7.77 -3.29
CA TYR A 547 -17.95 -8.71 -3.95
C TYR A 547 -17.24 -9.38 -5.11
N ASP A 548 -16.70 -10.56 -4.82
CA ASP A 548 -15.53 -11.06 -5.55
C ASP A 548 -15.80 -12.48 -6.08
N GLN A 549 -15.22 -12.84 -7.21
CA GLN A 549 -15.43 -14.16 -7.81
C GLN A 549 -14.20 -14.64 -8.59
N LEU A 550 -13.72 -15.83 -8.26
CA LEU A 550 -12.74 -16.54 -9.10
C LEU A 550 -13.43 -17.00 -10.37
N VAL A 551 -12.81 -16.72 -11.50
CA VAL A 551 -13.33 -17.07 -12.82
C VAL A 551 -12.37 -18.00 -13.51
N SER A 552 -12.85 -19.10 -14.10
CA SER A 552 -12.00 -20.00 -14.90
C SER A 552 -11.23 -19.21 -15.97
N ARG A 553 -10.00 -19.59 -16.31
CA ARG A 553 -9.19 -18.95 -17.37
C ARG A 553 -10.01 -18.51 -18.60
N LYS A 554 -10.77 -19.43 -19.21
CA LYS A 554 -11.68 -19.17 -20.35
C LYS A 554 -12.75 -18.08 -20.12
N LYS A 555 -13.13 -17.78 -18.88
CA LYS A 555 -14.01 -16.65 -18.52
C LYS A 555 -13.20 -15.37 -18.30
N ALA A 556 -12.01 -15.44 -17.71
CA ALA A 556 -11.07 -14.32 -17.62
C ALA A 556 -10.70 -13.79 -19.02
N ASP A 557 -10.29 -14.67 -19.94
CA ASP A 557 -9.92 -14.32 -21.33
C ASP A 557 -11.08 -13.62 -22.07
N LYS A 558 -12.33 -14.06 -21.82
CA LYS A 558 -13.55 -13.48 -22.37
C LYS A 558 -13.93 -12.13 -21.77
N LEU A 559 -13.55 -11.88 -20.53
CA LEU A 559 -13.72 -10.60 -19.85
C LEU A 559 -12.59 -9.62 -20.22
N GLY A 560 -11.54 -10.08 -20.89
CA GLY A 560 -10.37 -9.27 -21.25
C GLY A 560 -9.41 -9.04 -20.09
N LEU A 561 -9.42 -9.92 -19.07
CA LEU A 561 -8.48 -9.85 -17.95
C LEU A 561 -7.10 -10.35 -18.42
N MET A 562 -6.29 -9.44 -18.95
CA MET A 562 -4.93 -9.68 -19.43
C MET A 562 -3.91 -9.05 -18.48
N PRO A 563 -2.73 -9.66 -18.27
CA PRO A 563 -1.67 -9.06 -17.48
C PRO A 563 -1.07 -7.84 -18.17
N VAL A 564 -0.46 -6.92 -17.40
CA VAL A 564 0.14 -5.64 -17.85
C VAL A 564 1.15 -5.77 -19.01
N ASP A 565 1.80 -6.93 -19.15
CA ASP A 565 2.78 -7.24 -20.19
C ASP A 565 2.19 -7.95 -21.43
N ASP A 566 0.88 -8.22 -21.48
CA ASP A 566 0.24 -8.74 -22.70
C ASP A 566 0.14 -7.63 -23.77
N PRO A 567 0.49 -7.88 -25.05
CA PRO A 567 0.36 -6.89 -26.11
C PRO A 567 -1.07 -6.36 -26.37
N ASN A 568 -2.09 -7.02 -25.84
CA ASN A 568 -3.50 -6.61 -25.90
C ASN A 568 -3.99 -5.98 -24.59
N TYR A 569 -3.13 -5.86 -23.57
CA TYR A 569 -3.42 -5.11 -22.35
C TYR A 569 -3.82 -3.68 -22.70
N LYS A 570 -4.83 -3.17 -21.99
CA LYS A 570 -5.32 -1.81 -22.14
C LYS A 570 -5.33 -1.18 -20.76
N PRO A 571 -4.43 -0.22 -20.48
CA PRO A 571 -4.41 0.47 -19.20
C PRO A 571 -5.80 1.04 -18.86
N GLY A 572 -6.41 0.47 -17.82
CA GLY A 572 -7.59 1.03 -17.16
C GLY A 572 -7.17 1.71 -15.85
N GLY A 573 -8.04 2.56 -15.30
CA GLY A 573 -7.87 3.03 -13.92
C GLY A 573 -8.37 1.96 -12.96
N GLY A 574 -7.51 1.50 -12.04
CA GLY A 574 -7.84 0.48 -11.03
C GLY A 574 -7.42 -0.96 -11.38
N GLY A 575 -6.13 -1.18 -11.70
CA GLY A 575 -5.60 -2.47 -12.17
C GLY A 575 -4.83 -3.35 -11.17
N ALA A 576 -4.46 -2.85 -9.98
CA ALA A 576 -3.87 -3.68 -8.91
C ALA A 576 -4.99 -4.31 -8.07
N GLU A 577 -5.59 -3.49 -7.22
CA GLU A 577 -6.61 -3.84 -6.22
C GLU A 577 -8.00 -4.08 -6.84
N GLY A 578 -8.07 -4.94 -7.86
CA GLY A 578 -9.23 -5.04 -8.75
C GLY A 578 -9.33 -6.38 -9.46
N ALA A 579 -9.98 -6.39 -10.63
CA ALA A 579 -10.13 -7.60 -11.43
C ALA A 579 -8.79 -8.04 -12.06
N GLY A 580 -8.01 -8.82 -11.32
CA GLY A 580 -6.72 -9.36 -11.73
C GLY A 580 -6.78 -10.46 -12.79
N ALA A 581 -5.84 -10.41 -13.73
CA ALA A 581 -5.65 -11.48 -14.72
C ALA A 581 -5.16 -12.78 -14.08
N MET A 582 -4.30 -12.68 -13.06
CA MET A 582 -3.65 -13.80 -12.37
C MET A 582 -3.13 -14.87 -13.36
N ALA A 583 -2.45 -14.44 -14.45
CA ALA A 583 -1.95 -15.35 -15.49
C ALA A 583 -0.99 -16.39 -14.90
N GLU A 584 -0.74 -17.48 -15.64
CA GLU A 584 -0.07 -18.69 -15.12
C GLU A 584 -0.77 -19.36 -13.93
N THR A 585 -2.04 -19.06 -13.65
CA THR A 585 -2.89 -19.84 -12.74
C THR A 585 -4.14 -20.39 -13.44
N PRO A 586 -4.90 -21.33 -12.84
CA PRO A 586 -6.16 -21.82 -13.42
C PRO A 586 -7.31 -20.78 -13.48
N TYR A 587 -7.20 -19.65 -12.76
CA TYR A 587 -8.29 -18.70 -12.53
C TYR A 587 -7.86 -17.23 -12.73
N GLY A 588 -8.72 -16.39 -13.29
CA GLY A 588 -8.65 -14.94 -13.05
C GLY A 588 -9.55 -14.56 -11.85
N ILE A 589 -9.49 -13.31 -11.40
CA ILE A 589 -10.37 -12.78 -10.35
C ILE A 589 -11.20 -11.62 -10.90
N VAL A 590 -12.46 -11.53 -10.47
CA VAL A 590 -13.25 -10.30 -10.58
C VAL A 590 -13.48 -9.80 -9.16
N VAL A 591 -12.92 -8.64 -8.83
CA VAL A 591 -13.11 -7.92 -7.57
C VAL A 591 -14.00 -6.70 -7.83
N SER A 592 -14.87 -6.35 -6.90
CA SER A 592 -15.65 -5.11 -6.98
C SER A 592 -16.17 -4.66 -5.63
N PRO A 593 -16.31 -3.34 -5.37
CA PRO A 593 -17.07 -2.86 -4.23
C PRO A 593 -18.45 -3.52 -4.17
N PHE A 594 -18.91 -3.87 -2.97
CA PHE A 594 -20.24 -4.41 -2.76
C PHE A 594 -21.29 -3.28 -2.83
N TRP A 595 -21.44 -2.70 -4.02
CA TRP A 595 -22.38 -1.65 -4.37
C TRP A 595 -23.53 -2.14 -5.25
N ASP A 596 -24.54 -1.29 -5.39
CA ASP A 596 -25.56 -1.34 -6.43
C ASP A 596 -24.95 -0.86 -7.76
N GLU A 597 -25.04 -1.69 -8.81
CA GLU A 597 -24.40 -1.43 -10.11
C GLU A 597 -25.08 -0.32 -10.93
N TYR A 598 -26.30 0.07 -10.56
CA TYR A 598 -27.08 1.12 -11.23
C TYR A 598 -26.92 2.47 -10.53
N THR A 599 -26.82 2.48 -9.20
CA THR A 599 -26.73 3.72 -8.41
C THR A 599 -25.34 4.03 -7.86
N GLY A 600 -24.39 3.09 -7.91
CA GLY A 600 -23.03 3.26 -7.36
C GLY A 600 -22.97 3.33 -5.82
N MET A 601 -24.07 3.02 -5.13
CA MET A 601 -24.14 3.08 -3.66
C MET A 601 -23.75 1.75 -3.02
N MET A 602 -23.00 1.81 -1.92
CA MET A 602 -22.71 0.63 -1.09
C MET A 602 -24.01 -0.07 -0.62
N CYS A 603 -24.03 -1.40 -0.75
CA CYS A 603 -25.20 -2.22 -0.46
C CYS A 603 -25.38 -2.53 1.03
N ASN A 604 -24.34 -2.39 1.86
CA ASN A 604 -24.47 -2.37 3.31
C ASN A 604 -24.84 -0.96 3.79
N ARG A 605 -25.54 -0.89 4.93
CA ARG A 605 -25.78 0.37 5.63
C ARG A 605 -24.47 0.99 6.15
N PRO A 606 -24.38 2.33 6.24
CA PRO A 606 -23.29 3.01 6.93
C PRO A 606 -23.25 2.67 8.43
N PRO A 607 -22.11 2.86 9.11
CA PRO A 607 -20.90 3.50 8.59
C PRO A 607 -19.95 2.59 7.79
N TYR A 608 -19.24 3.19 6.84
CA TYR A 608 -18.20 2.56 6.01
C TYR A 608 -16.79 2.83 6.54
N GLY A 609 -16.63 3.84 7.40
CA GLY A 609 -15.36 4.25 7.98
C GLY A 609 -15.52 5.00 9.29
N MET A 610 -14.51 4.93 10.16
CA MET A 610 -14.56 5.34 11.56
C MET A 610 -13.21 5.92 12.01
N ILE A 611 -13.23 6.67 13.11
CA ILE A 611 -12.04 7.05 13.89
C ILE A 611 -12.24 6.65 15.35
N THR A 612 -11.21 6.07 15.94
CA THR A 612 -11.22 5.48 17.29
C THR A 612 -10.00 5.93 18.08
N ALA A 613 -10.21 6.31 19.34
CA ALA A 613 -9.14 6.48 20.33
C ALA A 613 -9.09 5.30 21.29
N ILE A 614 -7.88 4.80 21.56
CA ILE A 614 -7.61 3.68 22.46
C ILE A 614 -6.58 4.12 23.51
N ASP A 615 -6.87 3.86 24.78
CA ASP A 615 -5.89 3.94 25.86
C ASP A 615 -5.01 2.69 25.84
N MET A 616 -3.71 2.85 25.54
CA MET A 616 -2.72 1.77 25.46
C MET A 616 -2.24 1.25 26.81
N HIS A 617 -2.56 1.92 27.92
CA HIS A 617 -2.31 1.38 29.27
C HIS A 617 -3.39 0.37 29.67
N THR A 618 -4.65 0.61 29.30
CA THR A 618 -5.78 -0.29 29.64
C THR A 618 -6.35 -1.10 28.48
N GLN A 619 -5.86 -0.86 27.26
CA GLN A 619 -6.29 -1.44 25.99
C GLN A 619 -7.80 -1.30 25.75
N LYS A 620 -8.35 -0.12 26.07
CA LYS A 620 -9.79 0.19 25.94
C LYS A 620 -10.03 1.35 25.01
N VAL A 621 -11.13 1.24 24.25
CA VAL A 621 -11.67 2.37 23.48
C VAL A 621 -12.09 3.48 24.44
N LEU A 622 -11.52 4.67 24.26
CA LEU A 622 -11.90 5.90 24.95
C LEU A 622 -13.16 6.50 24.31
N TRP A 623 -13.14 6.62 22.97
CA TRP A 623 -14.25 7.06 22.14
C TRP A 623 -14.12 6.53 20.71
N GLN A 624 -15.21 6.53 19.96
CA GLN A 624 -15.25 6.09 18.57
C GLN A 624 -16.39 6.78 17.81
N HIS A 625 -16.09 7.35 16.64
CA HIS A 625 -17.03 8.11 15.82
C HIS A 625 -16.92 7.73 14.33
N PRO A 626 -18.00 7.81 13.53
CA PRO A 626 -17.89 7.68 12.07
C PRO A 626 -17.12 8.86 11.50
N LEU A 627 -16.16 8.59 10.61
CA LEU A 627 -15.28 9.60 10.02
C LEU A 627 -15.78 9.97 8.61
N GLY A 628 -16.14 11.24 8.40
CA GLY A 628 -16.57 11.76 7.09
C GLY A 628 -18.08 11.76 6.82
N SER A 629 -18.46 12.58 5.86
CA SER A 629 -19.83 13.00 5.56
C SER A 629 -20.32 12.64 4.15
N ALA A 630 -21.64 12.67 3.97
CA ALA A 630 -22.26 12.45 2.66
C ALA A 630 -21.98 13.59 1.65
N ARG A 631 -21.29 14.67 2.04
CA ARG A 631 -21.14 15.92 1.27
C ARG A 631 -20.74 15.69 -0.19
N ALA A 632 -19.69 14.92 -0.44
CA ALA A 632 -19.18 14.64 -1.79
C ALA A 632 -19.61 13.26 -2.35
N ASN A 633 -20.38 12.49 -1.58
CA ASN A 633 -20.75 11.11 -1.89
C ASN A 633 -22.24 11.00 -2.21
N GLY A 634 -22.65 10.16 -3.17
CA GLY A 634 -24.07 10.00 -3.49
C GLY A 634 -24.43 9.20 -4.74
N PRO A 635 -25.74 9.08 -5.04
CA PRO A 635 -26.27 8.40 -6.23
C PRO A 635 -25.55 8.79 -7.51
N PHE A 636 -25.23 7.79 -8.34
CA PHE A 636 -24.67 7.97 -9.68
C PHE A 636 -23.34 8.74 -9.69
N GLY A 637 -22.59 8.72 -8.58
CA GLY A 637 -21.37 9.49 -8.39
C GLY A 637 -21.60 11.00 -8.17
N LEU A 638 -22.84 11.42 -7.87
CA LEU A 638 -23.18 12.83 -7.69
C LEU A 638 -23.05 13.24 -6.20
N PRO A 639 -22.32 14.34 -5.89
CA PRO A 639 -22.31 14.93 -4.55
C PRO A 639 -23.71 15.25 -4.04
N THR A 640 -24.07 14.78 -2.84
CA THR A 640 -25.37 15.15 -2.23
C THR A 640 -25.36 16.54 -1.59
N HIS A 641 -24.17 17.07 -1.26
CA HIS A 641 -23.97 18.26 -0.42
C HIS A 641 -24.64 18.19 0.96
N LEU A 642 -25.05 17.01 1.42
CA LEU A 642 -25.68 16.81 2.72
C LEU A 642 -24.61 16.70 3.82
N PRO A 643 -24.70 17.50 4.91
CA PRO A 643 -23.79 17.41 6.06
C PRO A 643 -24.21 16.26 7.00
N LEU A 644 -24.48 15.09 6.44
CA LEU A 644 -24.83 13.89 7.19
C LEU A 644 -23.56 13.07 7.40
N THR A 645 -23.11 12.94 8.65
CA THR A 645 -22.01 12.04 9.01
C THR A 645 -22.43 10.61 8.74
N ILE A 646 -21.80 9.97 7.75
CA ILE A 646 -22.09 8.59 7.35
C ILE A 646 -20.90 7.66 7.56
N GLY A 647 -19.72 8.16 7.94
CA GLY A 647 -18.52 7.35 8.00
C GLY A 647 -18.13 6.90 6.59
N THR A 648 -17.48 7.74 5.82
CA THR A 648 -17.10 7.44 4.42
C THR A 648 -15.85 6.54 4.38
N PRO A 649 -15.55 5.90 3.25
CA PRO A 649 -14.22 5.35 3.01
C PRO A 649 -13.15 6.42 3.31
N ASN A 650 -12.06 6.00 3.94
CA ASN A 650 -11.01 6.88 4.47
C ASN A 650 -9.63 6.19 4.40
N ASN A 651 -8.74 6.72 3.57
CA ASN A 651 -7.37 6.24 3.43
C ASN A 651 -6.40 7.43 3.57
N GLY A 652 -5.23 7.22 4.16
CA GLY A 652 -4.41 8.30 4.75
C GLY A 652 -4.51 8.32 6.28
N GLY A 653 -3.53 8.93 6.94
CA GLY A 653 -3.32 8.78 8.40
C GLY A 653 -3.81 9.95 9.25
N PRO A 654 -3.89 9.75 10.58
CA PRO A 654 -4.08 10.82 11.55
C PRO A 654 -2.74 11.35 12.06
N VAL A 655 -2.74 12.56 12.63
CA VAL A 655 -1.63 13.08 13.47
C VAL A 655 -2.15 13.65 14.78
N ILE A 656 -1.35 13.58 15.83
CA ILE A 656 -1.67 14.13 17.17
C ILE A 656 -0.79 15.36 17.44
N THR A 657 -1.33 16.36 18.13
CA THR A 657 -0.56 17.51 18.65
C THR A 657 -0.64 17.61 20.17
N ALA A 658 0.43 18.11 20.81
CA ALA A 658 0.45 18.41 22.24
C ALA A 658 -0.63 19.41 22.68
N GLY A 659 -1.11 20.25 21.75
CA GLY A 659 -2.25 21.14 21.95
C GLY A 659 -3.60 20.43 22.19
N GLY A 660 -3.65 19.10 22.12
CA GLY A 660 -4.86 18.29 22.40
C GLY A 660 -5.74 18.04 21.18
N LEU A 661 -5.15 18.08 19.97
CA LEU A 661 -5.86 17.89 18.71
C LEU A 661 -5.39 16.66 17.93
N ILE A 662 -6.31 16.13 17.14
CA ILE A 662 -6.06 15.16 16.08
C ILE A 662 -6.40 15.84 14.76
N PHE A 663 -5.52 15.78 13.75
CA PHE A 663 -5.85 16.16 12.37
C PHE A 663 -5.87 14.93 11.46
N VAL A 664 -6.85 14.85 10.56
CA VAL A 664 -7.01 13.76 9.57
C VAL A 664 -7.79 14.26 8.35
N ALA A 665 -7.41 13.84 7.14
CA ALA A 665 -8.04 14.28 5.88
C ALA A 665 -8.44 13.13 4.93
N ALA A 666 -8.38 11.90 5.45
CA ALA A 666 -8.42 10.64 4.71
C ALA A 666 -9.71 10.39 3.89
N THR A 667 -10.80 11.09 4.19
CA THR A 667 -12.17 10.79 3.76
C THR A 667 -12.51 11.22 2.33
N THR A 668 -13.41 10.47 1.67
CA THR A 668 -13.92 10.82 0.33
C THR A 668 -14.85 12.03 0.31
N ASP A 669 -15.14 12.67 1.45
CA ASP A 669 -15.90 13.92 1.50
C ASP A 669 -15.07 15.18 1.17
N ASN A 670 -13.75 14.99 0.96
CA ASN A 670 -12.76 15.99 0.56
C ASN A 670 -12.63 17.12 1.59
N MET A 671 -12.36 16.73 2.84
CA MET A 671 -12.23 17.63 3.97
C MET A 671 -11.03 17.26 4.84
N ILE A 672 -10.39 18.26 5.46
CA ILE A 672 -9.53 18.05 6.61
C ILE A 672 -10.37 18.29 7.87
N HIS A 673 -10.28 17.38 8.83
CA HIS A 673 -11.00 17.43 10.12
C HIS A 673 -10.01 17.62 11.26
N ALA A 674 -10.43 18.36 12.30
CA ALA A 674 -9.75 18.42 13.58
C ALA A 674 -10.66 17.96 14.71
N PHE A 675 -10.19 17.02 15.52
CA PHE A 675 -10.90 16.48 16.69
C PHE A 675 -10.18 16.82 17.99
N ASP A 676 -10.95 17.10 19.03
CA ASP A 676 -10.44 17.17 20.41
C ASP A 676 -10.10 15.74 20.89
N ILE A 677 -8.84 15.50 21.28
CA ILE A 677 -8.32 14.15 21.57
C ILE A 677 -9.02 13.47 22.75
N HIS A 678 -9.54 14.24 23.71
CA HIS A 678 -10.14 13.70 24.92
C HIS A 678 -11.62 13.35 24.74
N THR A 679 -12.34 14.10 23.90
CA THR A 679 -13.79 13.97 23.72
C THR A 679 -14.20 13.31 22.40
N GLY A 680 -13.30 13.22 21.42
CA GLY A 680 -13.63 12.72 20.07
C GLY A 680 -14.52 13.67 19.25
N ARG A 681 -14.81 14.87 19.77
CA ARG A 681 -15.67 15.84 19.11
C ARG A 681 -14.88 16.58 18.03
N GLU A 682 -15.44 16.63 16.82
CA GLU A 682 -14.93 17.51 15.77
C GLU A 682 -15.08 18.99 16.19
N VAL A 683 -13.97 19.74 16.15
CA VAL A 683 -13.88 21.13 16.61
C VAL A 683 -13.56 22.12 15.49
N TRP A 684 -13.05 21.64 14.34
CA TRP A 684 -12.83 22.42 13.13
C TRP A 684 -12.76 21.50 11.90
N ASN A 685 -13.06 22.06 10.73
CA ASN A 685 -12.82 21.43 9.45
C ASN A 685 -12.62 22.48 8.33
N ASP A 686 -12.05 22.08 7.19
CA ASP A 686 -12.09 22.85 5.94
C ASP A 686 -12.24 21.91 4.73
N VAL A 687 -12.83 22.43 3.65
CA VAL A 687 -13.06 21.73 2.38
C VAL A 687 -11.81 21.81 1.51
N LEU A 688 -11.20 20.67 1.23
CA LEU A 688 -10.02 20.57 0.38
C LEU A 688 -10.37 20.73 -1.11
N PRO A 689 -9.44 21.23 -1.94
CA PRO A 689 -9.65 21.41 -3.38
C PRO A 689 -9.74 20.05 -4.13
N GLY A 690 -9.06 19.03 -3.61
CA GLY A 690 -9.19 17.62 -3.99
C GLY A 690 -9.27 16.73 -2.76
N GLY A 691 -9.12 15.42 -2.97
CA GLY A 691 -9.10 14.46 -1.85
C GLY A 691 -7.82 14.52 -1.02
N GLY A 692 -7.96 14.43 0.31
CA GLY A 692 -6.86 14.52 1.27
C GLY A 692 -6.30 13.16 1.70
N GLN A 693 -6.19 12.19 0.79
CA GLN A 693 -5.78 10.80 1.09
C GLN A 693 -4.29 10.62 1.50
N ALA A 694 -3.59 11.70 1.80
CA ALA A 694 -2.29 11.73 2.45
C ALA A 694 -2.43 11.74 3.98
N THR A 695 -1.30 11.71 4.69
CA THR A 695 -1.26 12.00 6.14
C THR A 695 -1.00 13.50 6.32
N PRO A 696 -1.77 14.25 7.15
CA PRO A 696 -1.41 15.62 7.49
C PRO A 696 -0.09 15.68 8.24
N MET A 697 0.53 16.86 8.36
CA MET A 697 1.66 17.08 9.26
C MET A 697 1.64 18.47 9.86
N THR A 698 2.41 18.71 10.92
CA THR A 698 2.51 20.02 11.56
C THR A 698 3.95 20.33 11.96
N TYR A 699 4.34 21.59 11.75
CA TYR A 699 5.67 22.11 12.03
C TYR A 699 5.55 23.52 12.63
N GLU A 700 6.62 24.01 13.22
CA GLU A 700 6.74 25.42 13.58
C GLU A 700 7.85 26.05 12.72
N TYR A 701 7.65 27.29 12.30
CA TYR A 701 8.70 28.05 11.63
C TYR A 701 8.63 29.52 12.05
N LYS A 702 9.78 30.04 12.51
CA LYS A 702 9.91 31.42 13.04
C LYS A 702 8.88 31.75 14.13
N GLY A 703 8.65 30.82 15.06
CA GLY A 703 7.75 31.00 16.21
C GLY A 703 6.26 30.79 15.93
N LYS A 704 5.88 30.32 14.74
CA LYS A 704 4.49 30.11 14.32
C LYS A 704 4.24 28.66 13.89
N GLN A 705 3.22 28.02 14.48
CA GLN A 705 2.79 26.67 14.08
C GLN A 705 1.97 26.69 12.79
N TYR A 706 2.21 25.70 11.93
CA TYR A 706 1.50 25.44 10.68
C TYR A 706 0.99 23.99 10.66
N VAL A 707 -0.08 23.72 9.92
CA VAL A 707 -0.59 22.37 9.60
C VAL A 707 -0.67 22.24 8.09
N ALA A 708 -0.06 21.21 7.51
CA ALA A 708 -0.05 20.98 6.06
C ALA A 708 -0.73 19.66 5.70
N ILE A 709 -1.36 19.63 4.52
CA ILE A 709 -1.95 18.42 3.94
C ILE A 709 -1.87 18.47 2.41
N MET A 710 -1.39 17.39 1.79
CA MET A 710 -1.52 17.20 0.35
C MET A 710 -2.98 16.86 0.01
N ALA A 711 -3.59 17.66 -0.87
CA ALA A 711 -4.98 17.52 -1.30
C ALA A 711 -5.11 17.03 -2.76
N GLY A 712 -4.13 16.27 -3.24
CA GLY A 712 -4.00 15.91 -4.66
C GLY A 712 -5.04 14.94 -5.19
N GLY A 713 -5.94 14.42 -4.36
CA GLY A 713 -6.93 13.42 -4.75
C GLY A 713 -6.35 12.03 -4.94
N HIS A 714 -7.23 11.09 -5.27
CA HIS A 714 -6.93 9.67 -5.33
C HIS A 714 -7.86 8.96 -6.32
N HIS A 715 -7.28 8.35 -7.37
CA HIS A 715 -8.05 7.73 -8.46
C HIS A 715 -8.95 6.58 -8.00
N PHE A 716 -8.41 5.62 -7.23
CA PHE A 716 -9.15 4.48 -6.68
C PHE A 716 -10.32 4.90 -5.76
N MET A 717 -10.08 5.86 -4.86
CA MET A 717 -11.11 6.42 -3.97
C MET A 717 -12.08 7.39 -4.69
N MET A 718 -11.90 7.59 -6.00
CA MET A 718 -12.70 8.46 -6.89
C MET A 718 -12.80 9.92 -6.41
N THR A 719 -11.79 10.43 -5.70
CA THR A 719 -11.76 11.84 -5.25
C THR A 719 -11.21 12.76 -6.34
N PRO A 720 -11.58 14.07 -6.36
CA PRO A 720 -11.11 15.00 -7.38
C PRO A 720 -9.59 15.20 -7.31
N VAL A 721 -8.93 15.15 -8.47
CA VAL A 721 -7.46 15.31 -8.58
C VAL A 721 -7.06 16.78 -8.52
N THR A 722 -6.04 17.09 -7.72
CA THR A 722 -5.34 18.39 -7.73
C THR A 722 -3.82 18.18 -7.60
N ASP A 723 -3.07 19.27 -7.50
CA ASP A 723 -1.63 19.27 -7.19
C ASP A 723 -1.35 20.12 -5.94
N ASP A 724 -2.40 20.39 -5.15
CA ASP A 724 -2.41 21.40 -4.10
C ASP A 724 -1.89 20.84 -2.77
N LEU A 725 -0.75 21.34 -2.31
CA LEU A 725 -0.38 21.30 -0.89
C LEU A 725 -1.08 22.47 -0.19
N VAL A 726 -2.01 22.18 0.72
CA VAL A 726 -2.74 23.20 1.48
C VAL A 726 -2.13 23.34 2.87
N VAL A 727 -1.69 24.56 3.22
CA VAL A 727 -1.08 24.86 4.52
C VAL A 727 -1.92 25.85 5.30
N TYR A 728 -2.16 25.55 6.57
CA TYR A 728 -2.98 26.31 7.51
C TYR A 728 -2.13 26.89 8.64
N ALA A 729 -2.54 28.05 9.15
CA ALA A 729 -2.04 28.58 10.42
C ALA A 729 -3.06 29.54 11.06
N LEU A 730 -2.78 29.95 12.29
CA LEU A 730 -3.48 31.08 12.94
C LEU A 730 -2.96 32.41 12.35
N ASP A 731 -3.78 33.45 12.32
CA ASP A 731 -3.27 34.82 12.19
C ASP A 731 -2.44 35.16 13.44
N ASN A 732 -1.34 35.91 13.27
CA ASN A 732 -0.27 36.14 14.26
C ASN A 732 -0.67 35.95 15.74
N VAL A 733 -0.08 34.94 16.37
CA VAL A 733 -0.16 34.71 17.83
C VAL A 733 0.62 35.85 18.51
N ASN A 734 -0.12 36.80 19.08
CA ASN A 734 0.40 37.89 19.94
C ASN A 734 0.20 37.53 21.42
#